data_AF-A0A8B9X9L8-F1
#
_entry.id   AF-A0A8B9X9L8-F1
#
_cell.length_a   1.000
_cell.length_b   1.000
_cell.length_c   1.000
_cell.angle_alpha   90.00
_cell.angle_beta   90.00
_cell.angle_gamma   90.00
#
_symmetry.space_group_name_H-M   'P 1'
#
loop_
_entity.id
_entity.type
_entity.pdbx_description
1 polymer ?
#
loop_
_entity_poly.entity_id
_entity_poly.type
_entity_poly.pdbx_seq_one_letter_code
_entity_poly.pdbx_strand_id
1 'polypeptide(L)'
;MLPAMGSTSFPLRPCRRRAWLPARRAHVTCRAGHRLRRAQAPPHDVTLPQTVRTFLLFPLSVIGRPGRQRPPLHPAPEVVGNAGGGGAWAGGAGREGSAPVKGPLGARSEPSTAASLQALQASRTPLPRPSPSPGKRVKTARQPKAGFMASAKKAVLGPLVGAVDQGTSSTRFLVFNSKTAELLSHHQVEIKQEFPREGWVEQDPKEILQSVYECIEKTCEKLGQLNIDISNIKAIGVSNQRETTVVWDKLTGEPLYNAVAAPVSPGPSDPAAVVPSGSSVPAAGASSVWLDLRTQSTVESLSKRIPGNNNFVKSKTGLPLSTYFSAVKLRWLLDNVRKVQKAVEEDRALFGTIDSWLIWSLTGGASGGVHCTDVTNASRTMLFNIHSLEWDKELCEFFEIPMKILPNVRSSSEIYGLMKISHSPKAGALEGVPISGCLGDQSAALVGQMCFQDGQAKNTYGTGCFLLCNTGRKCVFSEHGLLTTVAYKLGRDKPVYYALEGSVAIAGAVIRWLRDNLGIIKSSEEIEKLAKEVGTSYGCYFVPAFSGLYAPYWEPSARGIICGLTQFTNKCHIAFAALEAVCFQTREILDAMNRDCGIPLSHLQVDGGMTNNKILMQLQADILYIPVVKPSMPETTALGAAMAAGAAEGVGVWSLEPEDLSAVTMERFEPQINAEESEIRYSTWKKAVMKSMGWVTTQSSESGMP
;
A
#
# COMPACT_ATOMS: atom_id res chain seq x y z
N MET A 1 -3.45 -50.34 -54.36
CA MET A 1 -4.60 -51.19 -53.96
C MET A 1 -5.51 -50.36 -53.06
N LEU A 2 -6.73 -50.09 -53.52
CA LEU A 2 -7.92 -49.62 -52.77
C LEU A 2 -8.55 -50.80 -51.97
N PRO A 3 -9.67 -50.68 -51.21
CA PRO A 3 -10.51 -49.53 -50.78
C PRO A 3 -10.76 -49.55 -49.22
N ALA A 4 -11.60 -48.75 -48.53
CA ALA A 4 -12.95 -48.25 -48.79
C ALA A 4 -13.40 -47.10 -47.85
N MET A 5 -14.39 -46.35 -48.34
CA MET A 5 -15.15 -45.26 -47.73
C MET A 5 -16.34 -45.74 -46.87
N GLY A 6 -16.89 -44.85 -46.04
CA GLY A 6 -18.25 -44.97 -45.48
C GLY A 6 -18.73 -43.72 -44.73
N SER A 7 -19.60 -42.93 -45.36
CA SER A 7 -20.38 -41.81 -44.83
C SER A 7 -21.84 -42.23 -44.53
N THR A 8 -22.57 -41.46 -43.70
CA THR A 8 -24.04 -41.16 -43.63
C THR A 8 -24.42 -40.93 -42.14
N SER A 9 -24.96 -39.80 -41.64
CA SER A 9 -26.11 -38.91 -41.95
C SER A 9 -27.49 -39.41 -41.47
N PHE A 10 -28.01 -38.76 -40.39
CA PHE A 10 -29.39 -38.40 -39.97
C PHE A 10 -30.63 -39.29 -40.26
N PRO A 11 -31.68 -39.19 -39.42
CA PRO A 11 -32.87 -38.47 -39.89
C PRO A 11 -33.57 -37.53 -38.87
N LEU A 12 -34.36 -36.63 -39.43
CA LEU A 12 -35.18 -35.58 -38.84
C LEU A 12 -36.69 -35.97 -38.79
N ARG A 13 -37.37 -35.60 -37.68
CA ARG A 13 -38.79 -35.11 -37.55
C ARG A 13 -39.96 -36.12 -37.81
N PRO A 14 -41.28 -35.81 -37.56
CA PRO A 14 -41.98 -34.57 -37.10
C PRO A 14 -43.19 -34.72 -36.10
N CYS A 15 -43.71 -33.57 -35.60
CA CYS A 15 -45.13 -33.23 -35.26
C CYS A 15 -45.86 -33.95 -34.07
N ARG A 16 -46.77 -33.39 -33.25
CA ARG A 16 -47.71 -32.25 -33.34
C ARG A 16 -48.30 -31.89 -31.95
N ARG A 17 -48.42 -30.58 -31.69
CA ARG A 17 -49.51 -29.77 -31.07
C ARG A 17 -50.39 -30.30 -29.92
N ARG A 18 -50.45 -29.53 -28.81
CA ARG A 18 -51.60 -28.74 -28.25
C ARG A 18 -51.11 -28.04 -26.97
N ALA A 19 -50.91 -26.72 -26.90
CA ALA A 19 -51.90 -25.63 -26.75
C ALA A 19 -52.76 -25.73 -25.47
N TRP A 20 -52.44 -24.92 -24.45
CA TRP A 20 -53.41 -24.18 -23.61
C TRP A 20 -52.80 -22.83 -23.19
N LEU A 21 -53.57 -21.78 -23.42
CA LEU A 21 -53.33 -20.34 -23.17
C LEU A 21 -53.92 -19.94 -21.80
N PRO A 22 -53.77 -18.67 -21.34
CA PRO A 22 -53.71 -18.27 -19.94
C PRO A 22 -55.02 -17.68 -19.38
N ALA A 23 -55.11 -17.57 -18.05
CA ALA A 23 -56.07 -16.71 -17.34
C ALA A 23 -55.26 -15.66 -16.53
N ARG A 24 -55.24 -14.36 -16.88
CA ARG A 24 -56.22 -13.27 -16.63
C ARG A 24 -56.60 -13.14 -15.15
N ARG A 25 -56.03 -12.13 -14.48
CA ARG A 25 -56.59 -10.79 -14.16
C ARG A 25 -57.63 -10.81 -13.03
N ALA A 26 -57.29 -10.12 -11.94
CA ALA A 26 -58.24 -9.31 -11.19
C ALA A 26 -57.62 -7.92 -10.95
N HIS A 27 -58.23 -6.91 -11.57
CA HIS A 27 -58.10 -5.51 -11.23
C HIS A 27 -58.85 -5.26 -9.92
N VAL A 28 -58.28 -4.44 -9.02
CA VAL A 28 -59.08 -3.57 -8.17
C VAL A 28 -58.56 -2.15 -8.34
N THR A 29 -59.36 -1.36 -9.02
CA THR A 29 -59.35 0.10 -9.03
C THR A 29 -60.01 0.61 -7.76
N CYS A 30 -59.43 1.61 -7.09
CA CYS A 30 -60.24 2.61 -6.39
C CYS A 30 -59.55 3.98 -6.47
N ARG A 31 -60.17 4.88 -7.25
CA ARG A 31 -59.95 6.32 -7.25
C ARG A 31 -60.99 6.95 -6.32
N ALA A 32 -60.55 7.80 -5.41
CA ALA A 32 -61.18 9.03 -4.92
C ALA A 32 -60.15 9.66 -3.97
N GLY A 33 -59.65 10.88 -4.11
CA GLY A 33 -60.34 12.09 -4.54
C GLY A 33 -60.83 12.84 -3.29
N HIS A 34 -59.96 13.61 -2.63
CA HIS A 34 -60.40 14.79 -1.88
C HIS A 34 -59.26 15.81 -1.71
N ARG A 35 -59.50 16.99 -2.29
CA ARG A 35 -58.87 18.27 -1.96
C ARG A 35 -59.22 18.66 -0.52
N LEU A 36 -58.34 19.48 0.08
CA LEU A 36 -58.50 20.54 1.09
C LEU A 36 -57.16 20.56 1.87
N ARG A 37 -56.55 21.66 2.34
CA ARG A 37 -56.63 23.11 2.16
C ARG A 37 -55.41 23.67 2.91
N ARG A 38 -54.94 24.86 2.51
CA ARG A 38 -53.94 25.71 3.18
C ARG A 38 -54.09 25.85 4.72
N ALA A 39 -52.95 25.92 5.40
CA ALA A 39 -52.57 26.85 6.49
C ALA A 39 -51.04 26.63 6.69
N GLN A 40 -50.07 27.53 6.54
CA GLN A 40 -49.85 28.95 6.81
C GLN A 40 -49.89 29.41 8.29
N ALA A 41 -48.71 29.91 8.71
CA ALA A 41 -48.37 30.80 9.84
C ALA A 41 -47.81 30.14 11.13
N PRO A 42 -46.94 30.83 11.91
CA PRO A 42 -45.96 31.89 11.58
C PRO A 42 -44.58 31.71 12.29
N PRO A 43 -43.57 32.58 12.01
CA PRO A 43 -42.29 32.59 12.73
C PRO A 43 -42.37 33.43 14.02
N HIS A 44 -41.58 33.07 15.03
CA HIS A 44 -41.38 33.87 16.24
C HIS A 44 -40.14 34.75 16.10
N ASP A 45 -40.38 36.05 15.92
CA ASP A 45 -39.48 37.14 16.30
C ASP A 45 -39.46 37.26 17.84
N VAL A 46 -38.26 37.34 18.43
CA VAL A 46 -38.08 38.01 19.72
C VAL A 46 -36.86 38.92 19.63
N THR A 47 -37.17 40.19 19.80
CA THR A 47 -36.34 41.39 19.90
C THR A 47 -35.31 41.36 21.03
N LEU A 48 -34.14 41.93 20.74
CA LEU A 48 -33.15 42.47 21.68
C LEU A 48 -33.76 43.47 22.68
N PRO A 49 -33.04 43.70 23.80
CA PRO A 49 -32.72 45.09 24.15
C PRO A 49 -31.22 45.31 24.32
N GLN A 50 -30.78 46.43 23.73
CA GLN A 50 -29.52 47.10 23.97
C GLN A 50 -29.48 47.68 25.39
N THR A 51 -28.31 47.62 26.04
CA THR A 51 -27.87 48.73 26.90
C THR A 51 -26.39 49.01 26.70
N VAL A 52 -26.16 50.28 26.37
CA VAL A 52 -24.92 50.99 26.10
C VAL A 52 -24.10 51.20 27.37
N ARG A 53 -22.77 51.07 27.32
CA ARG A 53 -21.83 52.11 27.79
C ARG A 53 -20.39 51.86 27.35
N THR A 54 -19.68 52.98 27.28
CA THR A 54 -18.67 53.37 26.31
C THR A 54 -17.33 53.65 27.00
N PHE A 55 -16.25 53.73 26.19
CA PHE A 55 -14.94 54.37 26.44
C PHE A 55 -13.90 53.55 27.25
N LEU A 56 -12.59 53.52 26.93
CA LEU A 56 -11.72 54.47 26.22
C LEU A 56 -10.44 53.77 25.66
N LEU A 57 -9.81 54.44 24.70
CA LEU A 57 -8.59 54.12 23.92
C LEU A 57 -7.27 54.20 24.72
N PHE A 58 -6.28 53.35 24.31
CA PHE A 58 -4.80 53.51 24.11
C PHE A 58 -3.96 54.56 24.91
N PRO A 59 -2.59 54.50 25.00
CA PRO A 59 -1.62 53.74 24.19
C PRO A 59 -0.38 53.10 24.90
N LEU A 60 0.45 52.46 24.06
CA LEU A 60 1.84 51.98 24.22
C LEU A 60 2.83 52.99 24.84
N SER A 61 3.84 52.48 25.57
CA SER A 61 5.31 52.68 25.37
C SER A 61 6.12 52.11 26.57
N VAL A 62 7.01 51.11 26.41
CA VAL A 62 8.48 51.17 26.14
C VAL A 62 9.38 51.04 27.42
N ILE A 63 10.40 50.16 27.30
CA ILE A 63 11.67 49.98 28.07
C ILE A 63 11.66 49.25 29.45
N GLY A 64 12.54 48.22 29.55
CA GLY A 64 13.39 48.02 30.74
C GLY A 64 13.47 46.61 31.35
N ARG A 65 14.46 45.80 30.94
CA ARG A 65 15.15 44.84 31.84
C ARG A 65 16.11 45.64 32.75
N PRO A 66 16.51 45.24 33.98
CA PRO A 66 17.11 43.92 34.28
C PRO A 66 16.89 43.37 35.72
N GLY A 67 17.47 42.19 36.02
CA GLY A 67 17.91 41.88 37.39
C GLY A 67 17.60 40.47 37.92
N ARG A 68 18.64 39.64 38.01
CA ARG A 68 18.67 38.35 38.74
C ARG A 68 18.50 38.56 40.25
N GLN A 69 17.82 37.65 40.94
CA GLN A 69 18.15 37.21 42.31
C GLN A 69 17.44 35.88 42.66
N ARG A 70 18.23 34.86 43.06
CA ARG A 70 17.86 33.78 44.01
C ARG A 70 18.41 34.20 45.40
N PRO A 71 18.23 33.51 46.56
CA PRO A 71 17.47 32.29 46.98
C PRO A 71 16.57 32.62 48.24
N PRO A 72 16.14 31.76 49.22
CA PRO A 72 16.52 30.37 49.57
C PRO A 72 15.40 29.38 50.00
N LEU A 73 15.88 28.24 50.50
CA LEU A 73 15.31 26.91 50.72
C LEU A 73 14.30 26.75 51.89
N HIS A 74 13.37 25.78 51.70
CA HIS A 74 12.78 24.77 52.62
C HIS A 74 12.13 25.21 53.97
N PRO A 75 11.19 24.44 54.59
CA PRO A 75 10.98 22.98 54.50
C PRO A 75 9.53 22.48 54.33
N ALA A 76 9.39 21.15 54.26
CA ALA A 76 8.16 20.36 54.26
C ALA A 76 7.29 20.57 55.52
N PRO A 77 6.05 20.02 55.53
CA PRO A 77 5.70 19.21 56.69
C PRO A 77 5.07 17.85 56.36
N GLU A 78 5.03 17.08 57.44
CA GLU A 78 4.79 15.67 57.62
C GLU A 78 3.36 15.15 57.42
N VAL A 79 3.35 13.83 57.31
CA VAL A 79 2.26 12.87 57.50
C VAL A 79 1.62 12.97 58.88
N VAL A 80 0.29 13.01 58.91
CA VAL A 80 -0.59 12.48 59.97
C VAL A 80 -1.83 11.97 59.20
N GLY A 81 -2.35 10.75 59.34
CA GLY A 81 -2.35 9.86 60.48
C GLY A 81 -3.76 9.78 61.06
N ASN A 82 -4.55 8.84 60.53
CA ASN A 82 -5.47 7.96 61.26
C ASN A 82 -7.00 8.18 61.22
N ALA A 83 -7.64 7.02 61.01
CA ALA A 83 -8.88 6.51 61.61
C ALA A 83 -10.27 6.94 61.09
N GLY A 84 -11.01 5.95 60.59
CA GLY A 84 -12.20 5.49 61.34
C GLY A 84 -13.49 5.19 60.56
N GLY A 85 -13.79 3.89 60.41
CA GLY A 85 -15.15 3.30 60.36
C GLY A 85 -15.86 3.32 59.00
N GLY A 86 -16.56 2.29 58.53
CA GLY A 86 -17.05 1.04 59.14
C GLY A 86 -18.37 0.64 58.46
N GLY A 87 -18.60 -0.67 58.27
CA GLY A 87 -19.86 -1.28 57.76
C GLY A 87 -19.70 -1.87 56.35
N ALA A 88 -19.37 -3.14 56.12
CA ALA A 88 -20.07 -4.40 56.46
C ALA A 88 -21.53 -4.42 55.99
N TRP A 89 -21.88 -5.28 55.02
CA TRP A 89 -23.02 -6.21 55.07
C TRP A 89 -22.77 -7.34 54.06
N ALA A 90 -23.12 -8.55 54.49
CA ALA A 90 -22.81 -9.84 53.89
C ALA A 90 -24.06 -10.54 53.34
N GLY A 91 -23.85 -11.62 52.58
CA GLY A 91 -24.81 -12.69 52.30
C GLY A 91 -24.83 -13.04 50.81
N GLY A 92 -24.57 -14.27 50.33
CA GLY A 92 -24.41 -15.56 50.99
C GLY A 92 -25.23 -16.64 50.26
N ALA A 93 -24.59 -17.80 50.04
CA ALA A 93 -25.14 -19.12 49.64
C ALA A 93 -25.40 -19.38 48.12
N GLY A 94 -25.04 -20.53 47.53
CA GLY A 94 -24.34 -21.71 48.05
C GLY A 94 -24.38 -22.92 47.09
N ARG A 95 -23.43 -23.87 47.29
CA ARG A 95 -23.40 -25.35 47.04
C ARG A 95 -23.66 -25.87 45.60
N GLU A 96 -23.07 -26.96 45.07
CA GLU A 96 -22.67 -28.31 45.55
C GLU A 96 -21.37 -28.80 44.81
N GLY A 97 -20.45 -29.60 45.37
CA GLY A 97 -20.41 -31.09 45.45
C GLY A 97 -20.00 -31.72 44.09
N SER A 98 -18.97 -32.56 43.85
CA SER A 98 -18.30 -33.64 44.62
C SER A 98 -17.04 -34.16 43.86
N ALA A 99 -16.10 -34.79 44.59
CA ALA A 99 -14.73 -35.24 44.22
C ALA A 99 -14.64 -36.70 43.66
N PRO A 100 -13.52 -37.47 43.73
CA PRO A 100 -12.08 -37.28 43.38
C PRO A 100 -11.50 -38.44 42.49
N VAL A 101 -10.18 -38.46 42.17
CA VAL A 101 -9.24 -39.59 42.43
C VAL A 101 -7.82 -39.42 41.78
N LYS A 102 -6.81 -39.41 42.68
CA LYS A 102 -5.41 -39.93 42.67
C LYS A 102 -4.32 -39.44 41.68
N GLY A 103 -3.25 -38.88 42.27
CA GLY A 103 -1.86 -38.81 41.77
C GLY A 103 -1.09 -40.15 41.90
N PRO A 104 0.24 -40.19 41.72
CA PRO A 104 1.25 -39.59 42.63
C PRO A 104 2.38 -38.79 41.88
N LEU A 105 2.96 -37.71 42.40
CA LEU A 105 3.92 -37.49 43.50
C LEU A 105 5.39 -37.92 43.26
N GLY A 106 6.28 -36.91 43.37
CA GLY A 106 7.74 -36.96 43.56
C GLY A 106 8.35 -35.61 43.11
N ALA A 107 8.49 -34.55 43.92
CA ALA A 107 9.45 -34.28 45.01
C ALA A 107 10.91 -34.54 44.58
N ARG A 108 11.92 -33.68 44.78
CA ARG A 108 12.11 -32.43 45.54
C ARG A 108 13.52 -31.86 45.21
N SER A 109 13.79 -30.66 45.73
CA SER A 109 15.07 -30.06 46.16
C SER A 109 15.87 -29.14 45.21
N GLU A 110 15.76 -27.83 45.49
CA GLU A 110 16.89 -26.90 45.52
C GLU A 110 17.78 -27.13 46.76
N PRO A 111 19.00 -26.58 46.79
CA PRO A 111 19.18 -25.39 47.64
C PRO A 111 20.12 -24.30 47.08
N SER A 112 20.04 -23.14 47.75
CA SER A 112 20.76 -21.87 47.63
C SER A 112 22.21 -21.91 48.15
N THR A 113 23.06 -20.95 47.73
CA THR A 113 23.69 -19.88 48.56
C THR A 113 24.79 -19.09 47.82
N ALA A 114 25.06 -17.88 48.32
CA ALA A 114 25.84 -16.79 47.74
C ALA A 114 27.23 -16.57 48.41
N ALA A 115 27.98 -15.59 47.88
CA ALA A 115 29.22 -14.92 48.37
C ALA A 115 30.56 -15.61 48.02
N SER A 116 31.65 -14.94 47.59
CA SER A 116 32.23 -13.67 48.06
C SER A 116 33.16 -12.99 47.02
N LEU A 117 33.36 -11.68 47.20
CA LEU A 117 34.31 -10.78 46.51
C LEU A 117 35.55 -10.50 47.38
N GLN A 118 36.62 -10.00 46.74
CA GLN A 118 37.88 -9.34 47.22
C GLN A 118 39.15 -10.16 46.95
N ALA A 119 40.01 -9.82 45.97
CA ALA A 119 40.86 -8.63 45.75
C ALA A 119 42.25 -8.73 46.41
N LEU A 120 43.31 -8.80 45.59
CA LEU A 120 44.59 -8.11 45.87
C LEU A 120 45.44 -7.94 44.61
N GLN A 121 45.86 -6.69 44.45
CA GLN A 121 46.76 -6.02 43.50
C GLN A 121 48.21 -6.58 43.57
N ALA A 122 49.23 -6.20 42.80
CA ALA A 122 49.49 -5.67 41.46
C ALA A 122 50.97 -5.20 41.50
N SER A 123 51.77 -5.45 40.45
CA SER A 123 52.98 -4.65 40.13
C SER A 123 53.45 -4.99 38.71
N ARG A 124 53.15 -4.19 37.67
CA ARG A 124 53.84 -2.96 37.17
C ARG A 124 55.09 -3.26 36.31
N THR A 125 55.02 -3.34 34.96
CA THR A 125 55.13 -2.29 33.88
C THR A 125 56.57 -2.06 33.34
N PRO A 126 56.84 -1.47 32.14
CA PRO A 126 56.10 -1.37 30.86
C PRO A 126 56.97 -1.45 29.54
N LEU A 127 56.32 -1.25 28.35
CA LEU A 127 56.80 -0.69 27.04
C LEU A 127 57.14 -1.66 25.87
N PRO A 128 57.16 -1.24 24.57
CA PRO A 128 56.36 -0.24 23.82
C PRO A 128 55.91 -0.70 22.38
N ARG A 129 55.27 0.22 21.63
CA ARG A 129 54.71 0.15 20.24
C ARG A 129 55.75 0.44 19.10
N PRO A 130 55.40 0.33 17.78
CA PRO A 130 56.29 -0.20 16.70
C PRO A 130 56.90 0.79 15.67
N SER A 131 57.74 0.20 14.77
CA SER A 131 58.24 0.62 13.41
C SER A 131 59.54 1.47 13.32
N PRO A 132 60.31 1.56 12.18
CA PRO A 132 60.20 0.94 10.82
C PRO A 132 61.53 0.45 10.14
N SER A 133 61.42 -0.08 8.89
CA SER A 133 62.39 -0.06 7.74
C SER A 133 63.42 -1.21 7.53
N PRO A 134 64.11 -1.34 6.36
CA PRO A 134 63.59 -1.68 5.02
C PRO A 134 64.42 -2.78 4.27
N GLY A 135 63.84 -3.36 3.21
CA GLY A 135 64.56 -3.79 1.99
C GLY A 135 65.32 -5.12 1.98
N LYS A 136 64.86 -6.06 1.11
CA LYS A 136 65.63 -6.69 0.02
C LYS A 136 64.82 -7.79 -0.68
N ARG A 137 64.44 -7.54 -1.93
CA ARG A 137 64.20 -8.60 -2.94
C ARG A 137 65.56 -9.13 -3.40
N VAL A 138 65.71 -10.43 -3.65
CA VAL A 138 65.71 -11.09 -4.99
C VAL A 138 66.02 -12.59 -4.79
N LYS A 139 65.16 -13.49 -5.30
CA LYS A 139 65.46 -14.54 -6.32
C LYS A 139 64.41 -15.67 -6.33
N THR A 140 63.78 -15.77 -7.49
CA THR A 140 62.91 -16.79 -8.09
C THR A 140 63.49 -18.21 -7.96
N ALA A 141 62.73 -19.21 -7.49
CA ALA A 141 61.69 -20.01 -8.16
C ALA A 141 62.19 -21.39 -8.61
N ARG A 142 61.64 -22.44 -7.98
CA ARG A 142 61.52 -23.80 -8.53
C ARG A 142 60.20 -24.38 -8.00
N GLN A 143 59.29 -24.73 -8.92
CA GLN A 143 58.04 -25.42 -8.63
C GLN A 143 58.29 -26.85 -8.13
N PRO A 144 57.34 -27.39 -7.33
CA PRO A 144 56.88 -28.73 -7.59
C PRO A 144 55.34 -28.84 -7.65
N LYS A 145 54.92 -29.40 -8.79
CA LYS A 145 53.85 -30.37 -9.08
C LYS A 145 52.51 -30.34 -8.32
N ALA A 146 51.49 -30.30 -9.18
CA ALA A 146 50.10 -30.68 -9.03
C ALA A 146 49.79 -31.77 -8.00
N GLY A 147 48.83 -31.45 -7.12
CA GLY A 147 48.09 -32.38 -6.30
C GLY A 147 46.69 -31.81 -6.05
N PHE A 148 45.69 -32.45 -6.67
CA PHE A 148 44.26 -32.42 -6.36
C PHE A 148 43.64 -31.07 -5.96
N MET A 149 43.21 -30.29 -6.97
CA MET A 149 42.07 -29.40 -6.76
C MET A 149 40.82 -30.27 -6.57
N ALA A 150 40.34 -30.35 -5.33
CA ALA A 150 38.95 -30.69 -5.10
C ALA A 150 38.10 -29.63 -5.83
N SER A 151 37.42 -30.05 -6.90
CA SER A 151 36.39 -29.25 -7.54
C SER A 151 35.39 -28.84 -6.46
N ALA A 152 35.37 -27.55 -6.13
CA ALA A 152 34.29 -26.99 -5.34
C ALA A 152 33.00 -27.30 -6.12
N LYS A 153 32.22 -28.28 -5.62
CA LYS A 153 30.93 -28.62 -6.21
C LYS A 153 30.14 -27.32 -6.33
N LYS A 154 29.90 -26.87 -7.56
CA LYS A 154 28.93 -25.81 -7.88
C LYS A 154 27.65 -26.24 -7.16
N ALA A 155 27.27 -25.54 -6.09
CA ALA A 155 26.00 -25.83 -5.42
C ALA A 155 24.94 -25.69 -6.52
N VAL A 156 24.21 -26.77 -6.80
CA VAL A 156 23.17 -26.76 -7.82
C VAL A 156 22.04 -25.92 -7.25
N LEU A 157 22.14 -24.61 -7.42
CA LEU A 157 21.01 -23.70 -7.22
C LEU A 157 19.90 -24.18 -8.16
N GLY A 158 18.69 -24.34 -7.63
CA GLY A 158 17.51 -24.68 -8.41
C GLY A 158 17.21 -23.63 -9.49
N PRO A 159 16.16 -23.83 -10.30
CA PRO A 159 15.76 -22.83 -11.27
C PRO A 159 15.52 -21.48 -10.58
N LEU A 160 15.99 -20.41 -11.21
CA LEU A 160 15.88 -19.05 -10.71
C LEU A 160 14.77 -18.31 -11.43
N VAL A 161 14.18 -17.33 -10.76
CA VAL A 161 13.19 -16.45 -11.36
C VAL A 161 13.54 -15.01 -11.03
N GLY A 162 13.61 -14.17 -12.06
CA GLY A 162 13.81 -12.74 -11.91
C GLY A 162 12.49 -12.01 -11.70
N ALA A 163 12.50 -10.87 -11.02
CA ALA A 163 11.36 -9.97 -10.93
C ALA A 163 11.82 -8.53 -11.07
N VAL A 164 11.19 -7.80 -11.99
CA VAL A 164 11.24 -6.33 -12.03
C VAL A 164 10.19 -5.83 -11.05
N ASP A 165 10.59 -4.97 -10.12
CA ASP A 165 9.67 -4.25 -9.24
C ASP A 165 9.82 -2.74 -9.53
N GLN A 166 8.91 -2.22 -10.34
CA GLN A 166 8.87 -0.82 -10.75
C GLN A 166 8.00 -0.03 -9.77
N GLY A 167 8.60 0.50 -8.72
CA GLY A 167 7.92 1.31 -7.73
C GLY A 167 7.77 2.78 -8.14
N THR A 168 7.19 3.57 -7.25
CA THR A 168 6.93 5.00 -7.49
C THR A 168 8.18 5.88 -7.36
N SER A 169 9.16 5.49 -6.54
CA SER A 169 10.39 6.26 -6.29
C SER A 169 11.66 5.50 -6.65
N SER A 170 11.55 4.22 -6.99
CA SER A 170 12.69 3.40 -7.40
C SER A 170 12.26 2.22 -8.22
N THR A 171 13.15 1.76 -9.08
CA THR A 171 13.05 0.48 -9.78
C THR A 171 14.01 -0.51 -9.15
N ARG A 172 13.62 -1.79 -9.09
CA ARG A 172 14.47 -2.89 -8.63
C ARG A 172 14.41 -4.06 -9.60
N PHE A 173 15.48 -4.85 -9.64
CA PHE A 173 15.44 -6.19 -10.20
C PHE A 173 16.00 -7.17 -9.17
N LEU A 174 15.25 -8.23 -8.90
CA LEU A 174 15.52 -9.21 -7.86
C LEU A 174 15.54 -10.60 -8.47
N VAL A 175 16.38 -11.50 -7.95
CA VAL A 175 16.46 -12.89 -8.41
C VAL A 175 16.27 -13.84 -7.24
N PHE A 176 15.26 -14.70 -7.37
CA PHE A 176 14.85 -15.65 -6.35
C PHE A 176 15.16 -17.09 -6.76
N ASN A 177 15.42 -17.93 -5.76
CA ASN A 177 15.42 -19.38 -5.93
C ASN A 177 13.98 -19.92 -5.88
N SER A 178 13.53 -20.55 -6.97
CA SER A 178 12.14 -21.02 -7.08
C SER A 178 11.72 -22.15 -6.13
N LYS A 179 12.69 -22.81 -5.49
CA LYS A 179 12.40 -23.92 -4.55
C LYS A 179 12.39 -23.48 -3.09
N THR A 180 13.07 -22.39 -2.77
CA THR A 180 13.23 -21.92 -1.37
C THR A 180 12.64 -20.53 -1.14
N ALA A 181 12.19 -19.84 -2.19
CA ALA A 181 11.80 -18.43 -2.17
C ALA A 181 12.92 -17.47 -1.69
N GLU A 182 14.17 -17.95 -1.60
CA GLU A 182 15.30 -17.16 -1.12
C GLU A 182 15.69 -16.09 -2.15
N LEU A 183 15.85 -14.85 -1.68
CA LEU A 183 16.41 -13.76 -2.46
C LEU A 183 17.93 -13.91 -2.57
N LEU A 184 18.44 -14.12 -3.78
CA LEU A 184 19.86 -14.38 -4.02
C LEU A 184 20.66 -13.11 -4.34
N SER A 185 20.06 -12.20 -5.11
CA SER A 185 20.70 -10.97 -5.55
C SER A 185 19.64 -9.96 -5.97
N HIS A 186 19.97 -8.67 -5.83
CA HIS A 186 19.16 -7.58 -6.35
C HIS A 186 19.99 -6.32 -6.63
N HIS A 187 19.41 -5.40 -7.38
CA HIS A 187 19.87 -4.03 -7.52
C HIS A 187 18.67 -3.08 -7.54
N GLN A 188 18.90 -1.84 -7.11
CA GLN A 188 17.88 -0.80 -7.01
C GLN A 188 18.45 0.50 -7.57
N VAL A 189 17.63 1.21 -8.35
CA VAL A 189 17.92 2.54 -8.89
C VAL A 189 16.76 3.46 -8.50
N GLU A 190 17.07 4.62 -7.93
CA GLU A 190 16.06 5.65 -7.66
C GLU A 190 15.61 6.30 -8.97
N ILE A 191 14.34 6.66 -9.06
CA ILE A 191 13.77 7.37 -10.21
C ILE A 191 13.30 8.75 -9.77
N LYS A 192 13.53 9.73 -10.62
CA LYS A 192 13.13 11.10 -10.38
C LYS A 192 11.62 11.25 -10.54
N GLN A 193 11.04 12.05 -9.67
CA GLN A 193 9.66 12.53 -9.80
C GLN A 193 9.71 13.99 -10.25
N GLU A 194 8.90 14.32 -11.25
CA GLU A 194 8.78 15.67 -11.77
C GLU A 194 7.47 16.31 -11.29
N PHE A 195 7.56 17.58 -10.89
CA PHE A 195 6.43 18.35 -10.39
C PHE A 195 6.30 19.64 -11.21
N PRO A 196 5.80 19.57 -12.46
CA PRO A 196 5.76 20.74 -13.34
C PRO A 196 4.88 21.88 -12.79
N ARG A 197 3.88 21.52 -11.98
CA ARG A 197 2.93 22.41 -11.30
C ARG A 197 2.54 21.83 -9.96
N GLU A 198 1.97 22.67 -9.10
CA GLU A 198 1.37 22.24 -7.84
C GLU A 198 0.29 21.17 -8.08
N GLY A 199 0.38 20.06 -7.35
CA GLY A 199 -0.54 18.93 -7.48
C GLY A 199 -0.39 18.15 -8.80
N TRP A 200 0.72 18.29 -9.52
CA TRP A 200 1.03 17.49 -10.72
C TRP A 200 2.25 16.61 -10.44
N VAL A 201 2.16 15.34 -10.78
CA VAL A 201 3.26 14.37 -10.62
C VAL A 201 3.48 13.63 -11.93
N GLU A 202 4.70 13.72 -12.45
CA GLU A 202 5.10 13.10 -13.71
C GLU A 202 6.39 12.31 -13.55
N GLN A 203 6.60 11.34 -14.45
CA GLN A 203 7.84 10.58 -14.56
C GLN A 203 8.19 10.39 -16.03
N ASP A 204 9.48 10.42 -16.37
CA ASP A 204 9.93 10.11 -17.72
C ASP A 204 9.84 8.57 -17.95
N PRO A 205 9.02 8.09 -18.91
CA PRO A 205 8.92 6.65 -19.21
C PRO A 205 10.26 6.04 -19.67
N LYS A 206 11.15 6.84 -20.27
CA LYS A 206 12.48 6.39 -20.67
C LYS A 206 13.41 6.23 -19.48
N GLU A 207 13.35 7.12 -18.50
CA GLU A 207 14.11 6.97 -17.25
C GLU A 207 13.67 5.71 -16.49
N ILE A 208 12.36 5.46 -16.42
CA ILE A 208 11.81 4.21 -15.87
C ILE A 208 12.41 3.01 -16.60
N LEU A 209 12.36 2.98 -17.93
CA LEU A 209 12.88 1.85 -18.70
C LEU A 209 14.40 1.69 -18.54
N GLN A 210 15.16 2.78 -18.54
CA GLN A 210 16.62 2.75 -18.35
C GLN A 210 16.99 2.22 -16.97
N SER A 211 16.26 2.61 -15.92
CA SER A 211 16.46 2.09 -14.56
C SER A 211 16.21 0.59 -14.47
N VAL A 212 15.25 0.04 -15.24
CA VAL A 212 15.01 -1.41 -15.33
C VAL A 212 16.22 -2.11 -15.97
N TYR A 213 16.73 -1.60 -17.09
CA TYR A 213 17.92 -2.16 -17.73
C TYR A 213 19.14 -2.16 -16.82
N GLU A 214 19.39 -1.05 -16.12
CA GLU A 214 20.49 -0.94 -15.18
C GLU A 214 20.33 -1.93 -14.02
N CYS A 215 19.14 -2.05 -13.43
CA CYS A 215 18.87 -3.01 -12.37
C CYS A 215 19.10 -4.45 -12.82
N ILE A 216 18.65 -4.81 -14.02
CA ILE A 216 18.87 -6.14 -14.60
C ILE A 216 20.38 -6.39 -14.78
N GLU A 217 21.09 -5.46 -15.41
CA GLU A 217 22.52 -5.59 -15.69
C GLU A 217 23.31 -5.75 -14.39
N LYS A 218 23.13 -4.84 -13.43
CA LYS A 218 23.85 -4.85 -12.15
C LYS A 218 23.54 -6.06 -11.29
N THR A 219 22.32 -6.56 -11.33
CA THR A 219 21.96 -7.80 -10.61
C THR A 219 22.64 -9.01 -11.25
N CYS A 220 22.67 -9.09 -12.57
CA CYS A 220 23.39 -10.14 -13.30
C CYS A 220 24.90 -10.08 -13.05
N GLU A 221 25.48 -8.88 -12.96
CA GLU A 221 26.89 -8.70 -12.55
C GLU A 221 27.16 -9.27 -11.16
N LYS A 222 26.29 -8.96 -10.18
CA LYS A 222 26.38 -9.50 -8.82
C LYS A 222 26.23 -11.02 -8.78
N LEU A 223 25.30 -11.60 -9.56
CA LEU A 223 25.16 -13.06 -9.68
C LEU A 223 26.43 -13.73 -10.20
N GLY A 224 27.06 -13.14 -11.22
CA GLY A 224 28.34 -13.62 -11.75
C GLY A 224 29.46 -13.59 -10.70
N GLN A 225 29.51 -12.54 -9.86
CA GLN A 225 30.46 -12.45 -8.74
C GLN A 225 30.23 -13.51 -7.65
N LEU A 226 28.97 -13.92 -7.47
CA LEU A 226 28.58 -15.02 -6.57
C LEU A 226 28.77 -16.41 -7.21
N ASN A 227 29.32 -16.50 -8.42
CA ASN A 227 29.43 -17.73 -9.22
C ASN A 227 28.08 -18.42 -9.50
N ILE A 228 26.99 -17.64 -9.52
CA ILE A 228 25.65 -18.10 -9.86
C ILE A 228 25.44 -17.96 -11.37
N ASP A 229 25.01 -19.05 -12.00
CA ASP A 229 24.80 -19.11 -13.45
C ASP A 229 23.52 -18.37 -13.86
N ILE A 230 23.66 -17.28 -14.63
CA ILE A 230 22.53 -16.46 -15.09
C ILE A 230 21.57 -17.27 -15.96
N SER A 231 22.06 -18.28 -16.69
CA SER A 231 21.23 -19.16 -17.52
C SER A 231 20.21 -19.98 -16.71
N ASN A 232 20.34 -20.02 -15.39
CA ASN A 232 19.35 -20.62 -14.50
C ASN A 232 18.11 -19.74 -14.29
N ILE A 233 18.12 -18.47 -14.69
CA ILE A 233 16.92 -17.63 -14.70
C ILE A 233 15.99 -18.11 -15.80
N LYS A 234 14.88 -18.75 -15.42
CA LYS A 234 13.95 -19.40 -16.35
C LYS A 234 12.73 -18.55 -16.71
N ALA A 235 12.47 -17.49 -15.95
CA ALA A 235 11.35 -16.60 -16.15
C ALA A 235 11.60 -15.24 -15.50
N ILE A 236 10.86 -14.24 -15.96
CA ILE A 236 10.83 -12.89 -15.39
C ILE A 236 9.39 -12.48 -15.09
N GLY A 237 9.18 -12.02 -13.86
CA GLY A 237 7.97 -11.35 -13.42
C GLY A 237 8.09 -9.83 -13.49
N VAL A 238 6.97 -9.15 -13.67
CA VAL A 238 6.85 -7.69 -13.59
C VAL A 238 5.85 -7.32 -12.51
N SER A 239 6.29 -6.51 -11.56
CA SER A 239 5.46 -5.75 -10.62
C SER A 239 5.64 -4.27 -10.91
N ASN A 240 4.57 -3.49 -10.77
CA ASN A 240 4.60 -2.07 -11.07
C ASN A 240 3.66 -1.25 -10.18
N GLN A 241 4.02 0.01 -9.98
CA GLN A 241 3.09 1.03 -9.49
C GLN A 241 1.85 1.03 -10.41
N ARG A 242 0.68 0.95 -9.80
CA ARG A 242 -0.60 0.88 -10.50
C ARG A 242 -1.04 2.28 -10.96
N GLU A 243 -2.04 2.31 -11.85
CA GLU A 243 -2.71 3.50 -12.42
C GLU A 243 -1.87 4.52 -13.20
N THR A 244 -0.55 4.63 -12.98
CA THR A 244 0.34 5.52 -13.72
C THR A 244 0.21 5.27 -15.23
N THR A 245 -0.13 6.33 -15.98
CA THR A 245 -0.56 6.24 -17.37
C THR A 245 0.55 6.68 -18.33
N VAL A 246 0.88 5.84 -19.31
CA VAL A 246 1.80 6.14 -20.41
C VAL A 246 1.06 6.10 -21.74
N VAL A 247 1.40 7.02 -22.64
CA VAL A 247 0.97 7.00 -24.04
C VAL A 247 2.20 7.17 -24.93
N TRP A 248 2.39 6.24 -25.87
CA TRP A 248 3.55 6.22 -26.75
C TRP A 248 3.15 5.95 -28.20
N ASP A 249 4.09 6.15 -29.10
CA ASP A 249 3.92 5.89 -30.52
C ASP A 249 4.35 4.48 -30.89
N LYS A 250 3.48 3.69 -31.53
CA LYS A 250 3.77 2.31 -31.93
C LYS A 250 4.84 2.18 -33.01
N LEU A 251 5.05 3.23 -33.82
CA LEU A 251 6.00 3.20 -34.93
C LEU A 251 7.40 3.65 -34.50
N THR A 252 7.48 4.73 -33.72
CA THR A 252 8.79 5.25 -33.27
C THR A 252 9.23 4.63 -31.94
N GLY A 253 8.29 4.13 -31.14
CA GLY A 253 8.52 3.68 -29.77
C GLY A 253 8.75 4.78 -28.75
N GLU A 254 8.51 6.02 -29.15
CA GLU A 254 8.76 7.19 -28.32
C GLU A 254 7.54 7.52 -27.46
N PRO A 255 7.72 7.81 -26.16
CA PRO A 255 6.66 8.40 -25.33
C PRO A 255 6.20 9.73 -25.93
N LEU A 256 4.89 9.95 -25.98
CA LEU A 256 4.29 11.16 -26.55
C LEU A 256 4.17 12.29 -25.50
N TYR A 257 4.26 11.92 -24.23
CA TYR A 257 4.26 12.77 -23.04
C TYR A 257 4.89 12.00 -21.87
N ASN A 258 5.26 12.69 -20.79
CA ASN A 258 5.67 12.02 -19.56
C ASN A 258 4.54 11.13 -19.01
N ALA A 259 4.87 10.11 -18.23
CA ALA A 259 3.88 9.32 -17.52
C ALA A 259 3.16 10.22 -16.49
N VAL A 260 1.83 10.22 -16.50
CA VAL A 260 1.05 10.89 -15.45
C VAL A 260 0.93 9.91 -14.29
N ALA A 261 1.64 10.21 -13.19
CA ALA A 261 1.76 9.30 -12.07
C ALA A 261 0.43 9.13 -11.33
N ALA A 262 0.20 7.95 -10.76
CA ALA A 262 -0.76 7.82 -9.68
C ALA A 262 -0.35 8.75 -8.52
N PRO A 263 -1.29 9.22 -7.70
CA PRO A 263 -0.96 9.91 -6.47
C PRO A 263 0.03 9.11 -5.61
N VAL A 264 1.27 9.60 -5.51
CA VAL A 264 2.34 9.00 -4.71
C VAL A 264 2.57 9.87 -3.50
N SER A 265 2.57 9.26 -2.32
CA SER A 265 3.09 9.93 -1.15
C SER A 265 4.58 9.52 -0.97
N PRO A 266 5.53 10.47 -0.81
CA PRO A 266 6.88 10.40 -1.39
C PRO A 266 7.78 9.28 -0.85
N GLY A 267 8.70 8.80 -1.70
CA GLY A 267 9.84 7.94 -1.32
C GLY A 267 10.98 8.70 -0.62
N PRO A 268 12.15 8.06 -0.39
CA PRO A 268 13.21 8.58 0.49
C PRO A 268 14.04 9.78 -0.01
N SER A 269 13.84 10.31 -1.22
CA SER A 269 14.80 11.25 -1.85
C SER A 269 14.50 12.74 -1.61
N ASP A 270 15.57 13.47 -1.28
CA ASP A 270 15.78 14.86 -0.81
C ASP A 270 14.81 16.02 -1.15
N PRO A 271 14.64 17.00 -0.23
CA PRO A 271 13.92 18.26 -0.44
C PRO A 271 14.87 19.38 -0.85
N ALA A 272 15.17 19.52 -2.14
CA ALA A 272 15.93 20.69 -2.62
C ALA A 272 15.53 21.10 -4.05
N ALA A 273 14.31 21.63 -4.19
CA ALA A 273 13.97 22.48 -5.33
C ALA A 273 13.83 23.93 -4.82
N VAL A 274 14.87 24.73 -5.07
CA VAL A 274 14.92 26.17 -4.78
C VAL A 274 13.89 26.89 -5.65
N VAL A 275 12.92 27.56 -5.02
CA VAL A 275 11.97 28.45 -5.69
C VAL A 275 12.67 29.79 -5.98
N PRO A 276 12.69 30.30 -7.22
CA PRO A 276 13.17 31.64 -7.50
C PRO A 276 12.20 32.67 -6.91
N SER A 277 12.73 33.59 -6.11
CA SER A 277 11.99 34.70 -5.52
C SER A 277 11.51 35.69 -6.58
N GLY A 278 10.21 35.91 -6.70
CA GLY A 278 9.67 37.10 -7.37
C GLY A 278 8.34 36.91 -8.10
N SER A 279 7.22 36.87 -7.37
CA SER A 279 5.94 37.48 -7.78
C SER A 279 4.89 37.28 -6.68
N SER A 280 4.24 38.38 -6.30
CA SER A 280 3.26 38.47 -5.22
C SER A 280 1.85 38.15 -5.73
N VAL A 281 1.29 37.01 -5.31
CA VAL A 281 -0.14 36.68 -5.36
C VAL A 281 -0.49 36.00 -4.03
N PRO A 282 -1.60 36.35 -3.34
CA PRO A 282 -1.84 35.91 -1.98
C PRO A 282 -2.15 34.40 -1.90
N ALA A 283 -1.50 33.75 -0.93
CA ALA A 283 -1.63 32.34 -0.61
C ALA A 283 -2.99 32.01 0.00
N ALA A 284 -3.76 31.15 -0.66
CA ALA A 284 -4.90 30.45 -0.09
C ALA A 284 -4.67 28.94 -0.19
N GLY A 285 -4.49 28.31 0.97
CA GLY A 285 -4.63 26.87 1.18
C GLY A 285 -3.46 26.02 0.72
N ALA A 286 -2.60 25.63 1.66
CA ALA A 286 -1.53 24.67 1.45
C ALA A 286 -2.01 23.42 0.67
N SER A 287 -1.63 23.31 -0.60
CA SER A 287 -1.89 22.09 -1.36
C SER A 287 -1.13 20.93 -0.76
N SER A 288 -1.81 19.80 -0.77
CA SER A 288 -1.14 18.51 -0.70
C SER A 288 -0.18 18.42 -1.89
N VAL A 289 1.11 18.65 -1.66
CA VAL A 289 2.15 18.69 -2.71
C VAL A 289 2.28 17.35 -3.48
N TRP A 290 1.53 16.31 -3.12
CA TRP A 290 1.87 14.92 -3.45
C TRP A 290 0.66 14.02 -3.81
N LEU A 291 -0.40 14.57 -4.40
CA LEU A 291 -1.42 13.79 -5.14
C LEU A 291 -1.58 14.43 -6.51
N ASP A 292 -1.59 13.66 -7.61
CA ASP A 292 -1.89 14.25 -8.91
C ASP A 292 -3.38 14.59 -9.00
N LEU A 293 -3.68 15.89 -8.92
CA LEU A 293 -5.02 16.46 -8.91
C LEU A 293 -5.35 17.15 -10.24
N ARG A 294 -4.51 17.01 -11.28
CA ARG A 294 -4.73 17.72 -12.57
C ARG A 294 -6.05 17.33 -13.23
N THR A 295 -6.54 16.13 -12.92
CA THR A 295 -7.77 15.54 -13.48
C THR A 295 -9.00 15.81 -12.63
N GLN A 296 -8.90 16.64 -11.58
CA GLN A 296 -10.02 16.95 -10.69
C GLN A 296 -11.22 17.55 -11.46
N SER A 297 -10.96 18.52 -12.36
CA SER A 297 -12.00 19.10 -13.20
C SER A 297 -12.60 18.10 -14.20
N THR A 298 -11.78 17.17 -14.72
CA THR A 298 -12.24 16.05 -15.57
C THR A 298 -13.18 15.14 -14.80
N VAL A 299 -12.82 14.77 -13.56
CA VAL A 299 -13.64 13.96 -12.65
C VAL A 299 -14.96 14.66 -12.33
N GLU A 300 -14.94 15.96 -12.01
CA GLU A 300 -16.16 16.74 -11.73
C GLU A 300 -17.09 16.83 -12.95
N SER A 301 -16.53 17.02 -14.14
CA SER A 301 -17.29 17.05 -15.40
C SER A 301 -17.93 15.69 -15.70
N LEU A 302 -17.16 14.61 -15.60
CA LEU A 302 -17.64 13.25 -15.82
C LEU A 302 -18.68 12.83 -14.76
N SER A 303 -18.51 13.24 -13.51
CA SER A 303 -19.48 12.95 -12.43
C SER A 303 -20.87 13.50 -12.76
N LYS A 304 -20.95 14.69 -13.38
CA LYS A 304 -22.23 15.30 -13.81
C LYS A 304 -22.91 14.53 -14.93
N ARG A 305 -22.19 13.71 -15.68
CA ARG A 305 -22.72 12.87 -16.77
C ARG A 305 -23.27 11.53 -16.28
N ILE A 306 -22.96 11.11 -15.05
CA ILE A 306 -23.47 9.86 -14.49
C ILE A 306 -24.94 10.07 -14.08
N PRO A 307 -25.89 9.32 -14.65
CA PRO A 307 -27.30 9.51 -14.37
C PRO A 307 -27.67 9.03 -12.96
N GLY A 308 -27.89 9.97 -12.04
CA GLY A 308 -28.46 9.73 -10.71
C GLY A 308 -27.80 8.57 -9.94
N ASN A 309 -28.60 7.71 -9.31
CA ASN A 309 -28.12 6.59 -8.49
C ASN A 309 -27.52 5.41 -9.28
N ASN A 310 -27.45 5.47 -10.62
CA ASN A 310 -26.92 4.36 -11.44
C ASN A 310 -25.45 4.57 -11.78
N ASN A 311 -24.57 4.39 -10.78
CA ASN A 311 -23.12 4.45 -10.98
C ASN A 311 -22.63 3.17 -11.68
N PHE A 312 -22.91 3.06 -12.99
CA PHE A 312 -22.53 1.93 -13.82
C PHE A 312 -21.01 1.70 -13.81
N VAL A 313 -20.23 2.79 -13.71
CA VAL A 313 -18.77 2.76 -13.57
C VAL A 313 -18.37 1.92 -12.37
N LYS A 314 -18.88 2.23 -11.16
CA LYS A 314 -18.58 1.43 -9.96
C LYS A 314 -19.07 -0.02 -10.12
N SER A 315 -20.28 -0.23 -10.65
CA SER A 315 -20.84 -1.59 -10.79
C SER A 315 -20.03 -2.51 -11.72
N LYS A 316 -19.41 -1.95 -12.77
CA LYS A 316 -18.63 -2.69 -13.77
C LYS A 316 -17.16 -2.82 -13.40
N THR A 317 -16.58 -1.79 -12.77
CA THR A 317 -15.14 -1.70 -12.53
C THR A 317 -14.76 -2.03 -11.09
N GLY A 318 -15.69 -1.91 -10.14
CA GLY A 318 -15.40 -1.95 -8.71
C GLY A 318 -14.86 -0.64 -8.13
N LEU A 319 -14.71 0.41 -8.96
CA LEU A 319 -14.02 1.65 -8.61
C LEU A 319 -14.95 2.87 -8.61
N PRO A 320 -14.77 3.83 -7.67
CA PRO A 320 -15.40 5.14 -7.76
C PRO A 320 -14.72 5.98 -8.85
N LEU A 321 -15.38 7.05 -9.29
CA LEU A 321 -14.73 8.06 -10.14
C LEU A 321 -13.80 8.92 -9.28
N SER A 322 -12.51 8.90 -9.61
CA SER A 322 -11.45 9.56 -8.83
C SER A 322 -10.27 9.91 -9.74
N THR A 323 -9.45 10.89 -9.33
CA THR A 323 -8.23 11.30 -10.04
C THR A 323 -7.15 10.20 -10.06
N TYR A 324 -7.31 9.17 -9.21
CA TYR A 324 -6.39 8.06 -9.07
C TYR A 324 -6.26 7.22 -10.35
N PHE A 325 -7.35 6.96 -11.07
CA PHE A 325 -7.39 5.90 -12.09
C PHE A 325 -6.99 6.36 -13.50
N SER A 326 -6.57 5.42 -14.34
CA SER A 326 -5.94 5.72 -15.63
C SER A 326 -6.87 6.38 -16.65
N ALA A 327 -8.17 6.06 -16.67
CA ALA A 327 -9.12 6.60 -17.66
C ALA A 327 -9.16 8.14 -17.65
N VAL A 328 -9.22 8.76 -16.47
CA VAL A 328 -9.29 10.22 -16.37
C VAL A 328 -7.96 10.89 -16.74
N LYS A 329 -6.83 10.23 -16.48
CA LYS A 329 -5.50 10.67 -16.93
C LYS A 329 -5.39 10.59 -18.46
N LEU A 330 -5.84 9.48 -19.04
CA LEU A 330 -5.82 9.29 -20.49
C LEU A 330 -6.75 10.29 -21.20
N ARG A 331 -7.95 10.53 -20.66
CA ARG A 331 -8.86 11.58 -21.14
C ARG A 331 -8.18 12.94 -21.12
N TRP A 332 -7.54 13.29 -20.00
CA TRP A 332 -6.81 14.55 -19.88
C TRP A 332 -5.68 14.68 -20.91
N LEU A 333 -4.91 13.62 -21.18
CA LEU A 333 -3.87 13.62 -22.21
C LEU A 333 -4.46 13.83 -23.62
N LEU A 334 -5.59 13.20 -23.91
CA LEU A 334 -6.31 13.38 -25.18
C LEU A 334 -6.85 14.82 -25.33
N ASP A 335 -7.22 15.48 -24.25
CA ASP A 335 -7.73 16.86 -24.29
C ASP A 335 -6.61 17.90 -24.37
N ASN A 336 -5.46 17.65 -23.74
CA ASN A 336 -4.46 18.68 -23.48
C ASN A 336 -3.14 18.49 -24.25
N VAL A 337 -2.85 17.30 -24.77
CA VAL A 337 -1.55 17.01 -25.42
C VAL A 337 -1.73 16.79 -26.92
N ARG A 338 -1.37 17.80 -27.74
CA ARG A 338 -1.53 17.74 -29.21
C ARG A 338 -0.81 16.57 -29.87
N LYS A 339 0.36 16.17 -29.34
CA LYS A 339 1.10 14.99 -29.84
C LYS A 339 0.30 13.69 -29.68
N VAL A 340 -0.39 13.54 -28.54
CA VAL A 340 -1.24 12.38 -28.25
C VAL A 340 -2.46 12.39 -29.18
N GLN A 341 -3.14 13.53 -29.33
CA GLN A 341 -4.27 13.68 -30.27
C GLN A 341 -3.89 13.25 -31.69
N LYS A 342 -2.81 13.83 -32.22
CA LYS A 342 -2.32 13.53 -33.57
C LYS A 342 -1.99 12.05 -33.74
N ALA A 343 -1.34 11.43 -32.76
CA ALA A 343 -1.02 10.01 -32.81
C ALA A 343 -2.28 9.12 -32.79
N VAL A 344 -3.35 9.52 -32.09
CA VAL A 344 -4.63 8.78 -32.10
C VAL A 344 -5.36 8.94 -33.44
N GLU A 345 -5.39 10.17 -33.99
CA GLU A 345 -5.93 10.50 -35.32
C GLU A 345 -5.24 9.67 -36.41
N GLU A 346 -3.91 9.54 -36.34
CA GLU A 346 -3.08 8.80 -37.30
C GLU A 346 -2.97 7.29 -37.02
N ASP A 347 -3.69 6.77 -36.02
CA ASP A 347 -3.63 5.38 -35.59
C ASP A 347 -2.24 4.89 -35.13
N ARG A 348 -1.41 5.78 -34.60
CA ARG A 348 -0.06 5.48 -34.11
C ARG A 348 0.03 5.35 -32.58
N ALA A 349 -0.95 5.86 -31.83
CA ALA A 349 -0.91 5.85 -30.37
C ALA A 349 -1.17 4.46 -29.76
N LEU A 350 -0.41 4.12 -28.72
CA LEU A 350 -0.71 3.05 -27.77
C LEU A 350 -0.80 3.66 -26.36
N PHE A 351 -1.72 3.13 -25.57
CA PHE A 351 -1.86 3.42 -24.16
C PHE A 351 -1.46 2.19 -23.33
N GLY A 352 -0.98 2.44 -22.12
CA GLY A 352 -0.78 1.39 -21.14
C GLY A 352 -0.46 1.95 -19.76
N THR A 353 -0.72 1.13 -18.75
CA THR A 353 -0.07 1.25 -17.44
C THR A 353 1.41 0.86 -17.54
N ILE A 354 2.17 1.01 -16.47
CA ILE A 354 3.62 0.79 -16.49
C ILE A 354 3.99 -0.65 -16.90
N ASP A 355 3.27 -1.67 -16.42
CA ASP A 355 3.47 -3.05 -16.88
C ASP A 355 3.41 -3.18 -18.40
N SER A 356 2.43 -2.53 -19.04
CA SER A 356 2.26 -2.60 -20.48
C SER A 356 3.42 -1.92 -21.22
N TRP A 357 3.87 -0.76 -20.72
CA TRP A 357 5.04 -0.07 -21.25
C TRP A 357 6.32 -0.91 -21.13
N LEU A 358 6.52 -1.57 -19.97
CA LEU A 358 7.67 -2.43 -19.72
C LEU A 358 7.63 -3.68 -20.59
N ILE A 359 6.51 -4.42 -20.61
CA ILE A 359 6.39 -5.63 -21.43
C ILE A 359 6.58 -5.30 -22.91
N TRP A 360 5.94 -4.23 -23.39
CA TRP A 360 6.08 -3.80 -24.79
C TRP A 360 7.55 -3.48 -25.13
N SER A 361 8.22 -2.70 -24.28
CA SER A 361 9.62 -2.30 -24.49
C SER A 361 10.57 -3.49 -24.43
N LEU A 362 10.45 -4.32 -23.39
CA LEU A 362 11.35 -5.45 -23.11
C LEU A 362 11.16 -6.61 -24.10
N THR A 363 10.07 -6.66 -24.86
CA THR A 363 9.82 -7.69 -25.89
C THR A 363 10.13 -7.21 -27.32
N GLY A 364 10.68 -6.00 -27.47
CA GLY A 364 11.20 -5.48 -28.74
C GLY A 364 10.67 -4.10 -29.15
N GLY A 365 9.77 -3.49 -28.38
CA GLY A 365 9.26 -2.15 -28.64
C GLY A 365 8.69 -1.98 -30.06
N ALA A 366 9.18 -0.98 -30.80
CA ALA A 366 8.74 -0.73 -32.18
C ALA A 366 9.06 -1.90 -33.13
N SER A 367 10.00 -2.77 -32.75
CA SER A 367 10.43 -3.97 -33.48
C SER A 367 9.65 -5.23 -33.05
N GLY A 368 8.33 -5.10 -32.87
CA GLY A 368 7.43 -6.21 -32.56
C GLY A 368 7.25 -6.50 -31.07
N GLY A 369 7.29 -5.46 -30.23
CA GLY A 369 6.93 -5.52 -28.81
C GLY A 369 5.48 -5.92 -28.59
N VAL A 370 5.25 -6.74 -27.57
CA VAL A 370 3.93 -7.26 -27.20
C VAL A 370 3.17 -6.20 -26.41
N HIS A 371 2.09 -5.68 -26.98
CA HIS A 371 1.21 -4.73 -26.31
C HIS A 371 0.13 -5.47 -25.51
N CYS A 372 0.39 -5.71 -24.23
CA CYS A 372 -0.53 -6.36 -23.30
C CYS A 372 -0.45 -5.77 -21.88
N THR A 373 -1.42 -6.11 -21.04
CA THR A 373 -1.47 -5.80 -19.61
C THR A 373 -2.11 -6.98 -18.88
N ASP A 374 -1.86 -7.13 -17.58
CA ASP A 374 -2.54 -8.15 -16.79
C ASP A 374 -3.90 -7.68 -16.25
N VAL A 375 -4.75 -8.63 -15.83
CA VAL A 375 -6.06 -8.33 -15.26
C VAL A 375 -6.03 -7.44 -14.01
N THR A 376 -4.96 -7.51 -13.20
CA THR A 376 -4.85 -6.69 -11.99
C THR A 376 -4.63 -5.23 -12.36
N ASN A 377 -3.68 -4.92 -13.25
CA ASN A 377 -3.46 -3.56 -13.78
C ASN A 377 -4.66 -3.05 -14.60
N ALA A 378 -5.25 -3.90 -15.46
CA ALA A 378 -6.44 -3.53 -16.23
C ALA A 378 -7.60 -3.09 -15.31
N SER A 379 -7.81 -3.79 -14.18
CA SER A 379 -8.85 -3.46 -13.20
C SER A 379 -8.69 -2.08 -12.56
N ARG A 380 -7.53 -1.43 -12.73
CA ARG A 380 -7.20 -0.11 -12.18
C ARG A 380 -7.45 1.05 -13.13
N THR A 381 -7.92 0.76 -14.34
CA THR A 381 -8.06 1.77 -15.39
C THR A 381 -9.39 2.49 -15.38
N MET A 382 -10.45 1.90 -14.82
CA MET A 382 -11.88 2.24 -15.03
C MET A 382 -12.42 1.97 -16.45
N LEU A 383 -11.66 1.31 -17.32
CA LEU A 383 -12.10 0.91 -18.67
C LEU A 383 -12.41 -0.59 -18.76
N PHE A 384 -12.01 -1.34 -17.74
CA PHE A 384 -12.08 -2.79 -17.68
C PHE A 384 -13.29 -3.24 -16.86
N ASN A 385 -14.07 -4.17 -17.41
CA ASN A 385 -15.15 -4.81 -16.67
C ASN A 385 -14.60 -6.02 -15.91
N ILE A 386 -14.60 -5.93 -14.58
CA ILE A 386 -14.00 -6.95 -13.70
C ILE A 386 -14.80 -8.26 -13.67
N HIS A 387 -16.01 -8.29 -14.25
CA HIS A 387 -16.84 -9.49 -14.34
C HIS A 387 -16.58 -10.26 -15.63
N SER A 388 -16.59 -9.57 -16.78
CA SER A 388 -16.28 -10.19 -18.07
C SER A 388 -14.78 -10.40 -18.30
N LEU A 389 -13.94 -9.66 -17.56
CA LEU A 389 -12.50 -9.59 -17.73
C LEU A 389 -12.07 -9.09 -19.11
N GLU A 390 -12.80 -8.11 -19.64
CA GLU A 390 -12.56 -7.47 -20.93
C GLU A 390 -12.68 -5.95 -20.85
N TRP A 391 -12.13 -5.24 -21.84
CA TRP A 391 -12.41 -3.81 -22.02
C TRP A 391 -13.90 -3.60 -22.32
N ASP A 392 -14.54 -2.70 -21.58
CA ASP A 392 -15.97 -2.45 -21.70
C ASP A 392 -16.25 -1.28 -22.64
N LYS A 393 -17.01 -1.55 -23.70
CA LYS A 393 -17.35 -0.54 -24.71
C LYS A 393 -18.08 0.66 -24.13
N GLU A 394 -19.02 0.47 -23.19
CA GLU A 394 -19.79 1.56 -22.58
C GLU A 394 -18.89 2.43 -21.70
N LEU A 395 -17.95 1.82 -20.96
CA LEU A 395 -16.94 2.58 -20.20
C LEU A 395 -16.05 3.40 -21.14
N CYS A 396 -15.52 2.79 -22.21
CA CYS A 396 -14.70 3.49 -23.20
C CYS A 396 -15.45 4.64 -23.88
N GLU A 397 -16.71 4.46 -24.25
CA GLU A 397 -17.57 5.52 -24.80
C GLU A 397 -17.82 6.64 -23.77
N PHE A 398 -18.06 6.29 -22.50
CA PHE A 398 -18.26 7.27 -21.44
C PHE A 398 -17.03 8.15 -21.21
N PHE A 399 -15.84 7.56 -21.17
CA PHE A 399 -14.58 8.31 -21.06
C PHE A 399 -14.07 8.85 -22.41
N GLU A 400 -14.78 8.59 -23.51
CA GLU A 400 -14.40 8.98 -24.87
C GLU A 400 -12.99 8.48 -25.28
N ILE A 401 -12.65 7.26 -24.86
CA ILE A 401 -11.36 6.61 -25.12
C ILE A 401 -11.51 5.58 -26.24
N PRO A 402 -10.75 5.70 -27.34
CA PRO A 402 -10.79 4.70 -28.42
C PRO A 402 -10.27 3.35 -27.95
N MET A 403 -11.06 2.27 -28.08
CA MET A 403 -10.62 0.92 -27.65
C MET A 403 -9.35 0.44 -28.39
N LYS A 404 -9.11 0.91 -29.61
CA LYS A 404 -7.97 0.50 -30.46
C LYS A 404 -6.59 0.83 -29.89
N ILE A 405 -6.48 1.77 -28.94
CA ILE A 405 -5.20 2.12 -28.31
C ILE A 405 -4.92 1.30 -27.05
N LEU A 406 -5.88 0.47 -26.59
CA LEU A 406 -5.78 -0.28 -25.34
C LEU A 406 -4.98 -1.58 -25.53
N PRO A 407 -4.20 -2.01 -24.52
CA PRO A 407 -3.43 -3.25 -24.59
C PRO A 407 -4.33 -4.48 -24.54
N ASN A 408 -3.87 -5.61 -25.07
CA ASN A 408 -4.57 -6.89 -24.88
C ASN A 408 -4.51 -7.31 -23.40
N VAL A 409 -5.66 -7.59 -22.78
CA VAL A 409 -5.68 -8.03 -21.38
C VAL A 409 -5.38 -9.53 -21.32
N ARG A 410 -4.52 -9.91 -20.38
CA ARG A 410 -4.06 -11.27 -20.14
C ARG A 410 -4.14 -11.62 -18.65
N SER A 411 -4.04 -12.90 -18.34
CA SER A 411 -3.91 -13.38 -16.96
C SER A 411 -2.60 -12.88 -16.33
N SER A 412 -2.48 -12.98 -15.02
CA SER A 412 -1.30 -12.55 -14.25
C SER A 412 -0.12 -13.54 -14.32
N SER A 413 -0.33 -14.73 -14.90
CA SER A 413 0.67 -15.80 -15.02
C SER A 413 0.49 -16.54 -16.35
N GLU A 414 1.17 -16.08 -17.39
CA GLU A 414 1.23 -16.69 -18.72
C GLU A 414 2.42 -16.10 -19.49
N ILE A 415 2.95 -16.83 -20.48
CA ILE A 415 4.05 -16.29 -21.31
C ILE A 415 3.51 -15.15 -22.20
N TYR A 416 3.89 -13.91 -21.86
CA TYR A 416 3.51 -12.71 -22.62
C TYR A 416 4.36 -12.58 -23.88
N GLY A 417 5.67 -12.77 -23.74
CA GLY A 417 6.67 -12.66 -24.79
C GLY A 417 8.06 -13.01 -24.27
N LEU A 418 9.01 -13.08 -25.18
CA LEU A 418 10.42 -13.33 -24.85
C LEU A 418 11.16 -12.00 -24.75
N MET A 419 12.05 -11.91 -23.79
CA MET A 419 12.83 -10.71 -23.57
C MET A 419 13.82 -10.49 -24.72
N LYS A 420 13.89 -9.25 -25.21
CA LYS A 420 14.78 -8.78 -26.26
C LYS A 420 15.62 -7.62 -25.74
N ILE A 421 16.80 -7.92 -25.20
CA ILE A 421 17.78 -6.95 -24.69
C ILE A 421 19.10 -7.17 -25.43
N SER A 422 19.11 -6.87 -26.72
CA SER A 422 20.29 -7.03 -27.58
C SER A 422 21.36 -5.95 -27.39
N HIS A 423 21.08 -4.88 -26.64
CA HIS A 423 21.93 -3.68 -26.57
C HIS A 423 22.88 -3.61 -25.36
N SER A 424 22.76 -4.50 -24.37
CA SER A 424 23.67 -4.56 -23.22
C SER A 424 24.47 -5.88 -23.22
N PRO A 425 25.82 -5.85 -23.19
CA PRO A 425 26.66 -7.05 -23.27
C PRO A 425 26.39 -8.10 -22.19
N LYS A 426 25.88 -7.71 -21.02
CA LYS A 426 25.58 -8.61 -19.90
C LYS A 426 24.08 -8.79 -19.63
N ALA A 427 23.23 -7.78 -19.85
CA ALA A 427 21.78 -7.99 -19.78
C ALA A 427 21.24 -8.82 -20.96
N GLY A 428 21.98 -8.87 -22.08
CA GLY A 428 21.72 -9.80 -23.18
C GLY A 428 21.83 -11.28 -22.78
N ALA A 429 22.38 -11.61 -21.60
CA ALA A 429 22.34 -12.98 -21.06
C ALA A 429 20.91 -13.45 -20.72
N LEU A 430 19.95 -12.54 -20.63
CA LEU A 430 18.54 -12.84 -20.44
C LEU A 430 17.72 -12.72 -21.73
N GLU A 431 18.37 -12.52 -22.88
CA GLU A 431 17.73 -12.62 -24.20
C GLU A 431 17.03 -13.98 -24.33
N GLY A 432 15.77 -13.98 -24.77
CA GLY A 432 14.99 -15.19 -24.93
C GLY A 432 14.36 -15.74 -23.64
N VAL A 433 14.65 -15.17 -22.46
CA VAL A 433 13.96 -15.54 -21.21
C VAL A 433 12.51 -15.04 -21.27
N PRO A 434 11.50 -15.89 -20.92
CA PRO A 434 10.11 -15.49 -20.99
C PRO A 434 9.73 -14.50 -19.89
N ILE A 435 9.12 -13.39 -20.28
CA ILE A 435 8.34 -12.54 -19.37
C ILE A 435 7.00 -13.23 -19.21
N SER A 436 6.71 -13.69 -18.01
CA SER A 436 5.64 -14.68 -17.78
C SER A 436 4.80 -14.47 -16.52
N GLY A 437 5.13 -13.47 -15.71
CA GLY A 437 4.30 -13.02 -14.60
C GLY A 437 4.12 -11.51 -14.63
N CYS A 438 2.92 -11.03 -14.37
CA CYS A 438 2.63 -9.60 -14.31
C CYS A 438 1.52 -9.34 -13.29
N LEU A 439 1.78 -8.49 -12.31
CA LEU A 439 0.80 -8.06 -11.32
C LEU A 439 1.05 -6.60 -10.94
N GLY A 440 -0.01 -5.83 -10.68
CA GLY A 440 0.12 -4.56 -9.97
C GLY A 440 0.74 -4.78 -8.59
N ASP A 441 1.58 -3.84 -8.14
CA ASP A 441 2.39 -3.94 -6.92
C ASP A 441 1.64 -4.50 -5.70
N GLN A 442 0.46 -3.96 -5.38
CA GLN A 442 -0.29 -4.39 -4.19
C GLN A 442 -0.87 -5.79 -4.35
N SER A 443 -1.26 -6.18 -5.57
CA SER A 443 -1.68 -7.54 -5.90
C SER A 443 -0.50 -8.52 -5.89
N ALA A 444 0.67 -8.08 -6.34
CA ALA A 444 1.91 -8.85 -6.27
C ALA A 444 2.29 -9.11 -4.80
N ALA A 445 2.22 -8.10 -3.93
CA ALA A 445 2.45 -8.27 -2.49
C ALA A 445 1.45 -9.26 -1.85
N LEU A 446 0.19 -9.25 -2.26
CA LEU A 446 -0.81 -10.24 -1.80
C LEU A 446 -0.42 -11.68 -2.18
N VAL A 447 0.05 -11.88 -3.42
CA VAL A 447 0.57 -13.19 -3.88
C VAL A 447 1.85 -13.58 -3.14
N GLY A 448 2.79 -12.65 -2.97
CA GLY A 448 4.06 -12.90 -2.28
C GLY A 448 3.92 -13.19 -0.79
N GLN A 449 2.85 -12.69 -0.16
CA GLN A 449 2.46 -13.03 1.21
C GLN A 449 1.67 -14.35 1.30
N MET A 450 1.48 -15.04 0.16
CA MET A 450 0.77 -16.30 0.04
C MET A 450 -0.70 -16.21 0.50
N CYS A 451 -1.34 -15.05 0.29
CA CYS A 451 -2.74 -14.83 0.63
C CYS A 451 -3.68 -15.48 -0.41
N PHE A 452 -3.62 -16.80 -0.55
CA PHE A 452 -4.40 -17.57 -1.53
C PHE A 452 -5.78 -18.03 -1.03
N GLN A 453 -6.03 -17.94 0.27
CA GLN A 453 -7.29 -18.32 0.90
C GLN A 453 -8.18 -17.10 1.17
N ASP A 454 -9.49 -17.32 1.11
CA ASP A 454 -10.50 -16.31 1.38
C ASP A 454 -10.34 -15.73 2.79
N GLY A 455 -10.40 -14.40 2.90
CA GLY A 455 -10.24 -13.66 4.16
C GLY A 455 -8.79 -13.42 4.58
N GLN A 456 -7.78 -13.94 3.88
CA GLN A 456 -6.40 -13.54 4.10
C GLN A 456 -6.17 -12.12 3.58
N ALA A 457 -5.52 -11.28 4.37
CA ALA A 457 -5.22 -9.91 3.99
C ALA A 457 -3.79 -9.54 4.33
N LYS A 458 -3.24 -8.65 3.49
CA LYS A 458 -1.96 -8.03 3.72
C LYS A 458 -2.11 -6.53 3.93
N ASN A 459 -1.15 -5.93 4.64
CA ASN A 459 -0.98 -4.48 4.72
C ASN A 459 0.47 -4.08 4.38
N THR A 460 0.62 -3.28 3.33
CA THR A 460 1.92 -2.72 2.92
C THR A 460 2.09 -1.34 3.52
N TYR A 461 3.06 -1.17 4.43
CA TYR A 461 3.38 0.09 5.08
C TYR A 461 4.49 0.84 4.34
N GLY A 462 4.10 1.89 3.62
CA GLY A 462 4.99 2.88 3.03
C GLY A 462 4.68 4.27 3.57
N THR A 463 4.64 5.25 2.68
CA THR A 463 4.17 6.58 3.05
C THR A 463 2.70 6.59 3.47
N GLY A 464 1.88 5.83 2.75
CA GLY A 464 0.55 5.40 3.18
C GLY A 464 0.56 3.92 3.50
N CYS A 465 -0.61 3.37 3.80
CA CYS A 465 -0.84 1.93 3.87
C CYS A 465 -1.77 1.48 2.75
N PHE A 466 -1.52 0.30 2.21
CA PHE A 466 -2.42 -0.35 1.25
C PHE A 466 -2.77 -1.75 1.75
N LEU A 467 -4.04 -1.91 2.09
CA LEU A 467 -4.61 -3.15 2.58
C LEU A 467 -5.36 -3.83 1.44
N LEU A 468 -5.06 -5.11 1.21
CA LEU A 468 -5.83 -5.96 0.30
C LEU A 468 -6.28 -7.20 1.06
N CYS A 469 -7.57 -7.53 0.96
CA CYS A 469 -8.17 -8.74 1.49
C CYS A 469 -8.67 -9.60 0.34
N ASN A 470 -8.18 -10.84 0.23
CA ASN A 470 -8.62 -11.80 -0.77
C ASN A 470 -10.07 -12.23 -0.48
N THR A 471 -10.98 -12.00 -1.42
CA THR A 471 -12.40 -12.37 -1.30
C THR A 471 -12.76 -13.63 -2.08
N GLY A 472 -11.75 -14.40 -2.46
CA GLY A 472 -11.89 -15.61 -3.24
C GLY A 472 -12.39 -15.32 -4.64
N ARG A 473 -13.22 -16.24 -5.14
CA ARG A 473 -13.85 -16.14 -6.46
C ARG A 473 -15.08 -15.22 -6.48
N LYS A 474 -15.49 -14.72 -5.31
CA LYS A 474 -16.65 -13.85 -5.18
C LYS A 474 -16.21 -12.39 -5.31
N CYS A 475 -16.77 -11.70 -6.30
CA CYS A 475 -16.63 -10.25 -6.41
C CYS A 475 -17.50 -9.58 -5.33
N VAL A 476 -16.87 -9.07 -4.27
CA VAL A 476 -17.54 -8.37 -3.17
C VAL A 476 -17.50 -6.87 -3.41
N PHE A 477 -18.67 -6.21 -3.41
CA PHE A 477 -18.78 -4.76 -3.50
C PHE A 477 -18.84 -4.13 -2.12
N SER A 478 -18.07 -3.06 -1.92
CA SER A 478 -18.07 -2.34 -0.66
C SER A 478 -19.20 -1.33 -0.54
N GLU A 479 -19.90 -1.39 0.59
CA GLU A 479 -20.83 -0.36 1.07
C GLU A 479 -20.13 0.68 1.97
N HIS A 480 -18.86 0.42 2.33
CA HIS A 480 -18.07 1.21 3.27
C HIS A 480 -16.93 2.01 2.60
N GLY A 481 -17.02 2.21 1.28
CA GLY A 481 -16.10 3.06 0.52
C GLY A 481 -14.75 2.42 0.18
N LEU A 482 -14.63 1.10 0.30
CA LEU A 482 -13.48 0.33 -0.20
C LEU A 482 -13.58 0.13 -1.71
N LEU A 483 -12.45 -0.23 -2.32
CA LEU A 483 -12.36 -0.58 -3.73
C LEU A 483 -12.58 -2.08 -3.91
N THR A 484 -13.30 -2.46 -4.95
CA THR A 484 -13.35 -3.85 -5.42
C THR A 484 -12.42 -4.00 -6.61
N THR A 485 -11.55 -5.00 -6.59
CA THR A 485 -10.51 -5.16 -7.63
C THR A 485 -10.20 -6.63 -7.88
N VAL A 486 -9.40 -6.90 -8.91
CA VAL A 486 -8.89 -8.25 -9.18
C VAL A 486 -7.65 -8.48 -8.31
N ALA A 487 -7.66 -9.52 -7.49
CA ALA A 487 -6.52 -9.94 -6.70
C ALA A 487 -5.43 -10.51 -7.62
N TYR A 488 -5.80 -11.53 -8.41
CA TYR A 488 -4.92 -12.19 -9.38
C TYR A 488 -5.72 -13.15 -10.27
N LYS A 489 -5.13 -13.53 -11.41
CA LYS A 489 -5.56 -14.68 -12.22
C LYS A 489 -4.33 -15.46 -12.66
N LEU A 490 -4.01 -16.55 -11.97
CA LEU A 490 -2.73 -17.27 -12.11
C LEU A 490 -2.78 -18.34 -13.22
N GLY A 491 -3.15 -17.91 -14.43
CA GLY A 491 -3.26 -18.77 -15.62
C GLY A 491 -4.42 -18.37 -16.52
N ARG A 492 -4.30 -18.59 -17.83
CA ARG A 492 -5.31 -18.22 -18.84
C ARG A 492 -6.68 -18.85 -18.54
N ASP A 493 -6.69 -20.15 -18.26
CA ASP A 493 -7.89 -20.96 -18.02
C ASP A 493 -8.15 -21.19 -16.52
N LYS A 494 -7.38 -20.52 -15.65
CA LYS A 494 -7.58 -20.58 -14.19
C LYS A 494 -8.62 -19.55 -13.76
N PRO A 495 -9.33 -19.79 -12.64
CA PRO A 495 -10.31 -18.84 -12.12
C PRO A 495 -9.65 -17.51 -11.71
N VAL A 496 -10.42 -16.43 -11.82
CA VAL A 496 -10.05 -15.12 -11.27
C VAL A 496 -10.37 -15.08 -9.78
N TYR A 497 -9.52 -14.40 -9.02
CA TYR A 497 -9.72 -14.07 -7.62
C TYR A 497 -9.85 -12.56 -7.46
N TYR A 498 -10.70 -12.15 -6.54
CA TYR A 498 -11.00 -10.75 -6.25
C TYR A 498 -10.44 -10.31 -4.91
N ALA A 499 -10.32 -9.00 -4.73
CA ALA A 499 -9.96 -8.42 -3.46
C ALA A 499 -10.81 -7.19 -3.15
N LEU A 500 -11.00 -6.95 -1.85
CA LEU A 500 -11.29 -5.61 -1.36
C LEU A 500 -9.98 -4.91 -1.06
N GLU A 501 -9.90 -3.64 -1.43
CA GLU A 501 -8.76 -2.78 -1.18
C GLU A 501 -9.18 -1.52 -0.43
N GLY A 502 -8.40 -1.19 0.60
CA GLY A 502 -8.49 0.06 1.33
C GLY A 502 -7.12 0.67 1.52
N SER A 503 -7.07 1.99 1.70
CA SER A 503 -5.81 2.70 1.87
C SER A 503 -5.88 3.69 3.03
N VAL A 504 -4.74 3.83 3.69
CA VAL A 504 -4.49 4.90 4.66
C VAL A 504 -3.54 5.88 3.99
N ALA A 505 -3.98 7.09 3.68
CA ALA A 505 -3.13 8.03 2.94
C ALA A 505 -1.90 8.48 3.74
N ILE A 506 -2.04 8.62 5.07
CA ILE A 506 -1.00 9.18 5.94
C ILE A 506 -0.55 8.13 6.96
N ALA A 507 0.47 7.36 6.59
CA ALA A 507 1.19 6.42 7.45
C ALA A 507 2.63 6.91 7.66
N GLY A 508 3.62 6.45 6.90
CA GLY A 508 4.99 6.96 6.97
C GLY A 508 5.12 8.48 6.74
N ALA A 509 4.14 9.10 6.06
CA ALA A 509 4.04 10.55 5.95
C ALA A 509 3.94 11.26 7.32
N VAL A 510 3.27 10.68 8.31
CA VAL A 510 3.18 11.29 9.65
C VAL A 510 4.55 11.33 10.34
N ILE A 511 5.34 10.27 10.16
CA ILE A 511 6.69 10.17 10.73
C ILE A 511 7.59 11.23 10.08
N ARG A 512 7.55 11.36 8.76
CA ARG A 512 8.31 12.39 8.06
C ARG A 512 7.86 13.80 8.43
N TRP A 513 6.56 14.04 8.56
CA TRP A 513 6.05 15.33 9.01
C TRP A 513 6.54 15.68 10.43
N LEU A 514 6.59 14.72 11.36
CA LEU A 514 7.18 14.93 12.69
C LEU A 514 8.67 15.29 12.62
N ARG A 515 9.40 14.75 11.63
CA ARG A 515 10.81 15.03 11.39
C ARG A 515 11.04 16.40 10.77
N ASP A 516 10.43 16.63 9.61
CA ASP A 516 10.74 17.73 8.72
C ASP A 516 10.02 19.02 9.13
N ASN A 517 8.80 18.91 9.67
CA ASN A 517 7.97 20.07 9.99
C ASN A 517 8.02 20.43 11.49
N LEU A 518 7.99 19.45 12.40
CA LEU A 518 8.01 19.71 13.84
C LEU A 518 9.38 19.53 14.50
N GLY A 519 10.35 18.89 13.83
CA GLY A 519 11.66 18.61 14.41
C GLY A 519 11.62 17.74 15.68
N ILE A 520 10.56 16.95 15.88
CA ILE A 520 10.38 16.08 17.05
C ILE A 520 11.37 14.91 16.99
N ILE A 521 11.62 14.41 15.78
CA ILE A 521 12.63 13.39 15.46
C ILE A 521 13.59 13.93 14.40
N LYS A 522 14.79 13.37 14.33
CA LYS A 522 15.82 13.67 13.31
C LYS A 522 15.90 12.61 12.23
N SER A 523 15.52 11.38 12.56
CA SER A 523 15.49 10.26 11.63
C SER A 523 14.28 9.36 11.91
N SER A 524 13.93 8.50 10.96
CA SER A 524 12.75 7.63 11.09
C SER A 524 12.88 6.61 12.23
N GLU A 525 14.11 6.21 12.55
CA GLU A 525 14.44 5.23 13.59
C GLU A 525 14.34 5.83 15.00
N GLU A 526 14.39 7.15 15.14
CA GLU A 526 14.26 7.82 16.43
C GLU A 526 12.85 7.70 17.01
N ILE A 527 11.82 7.59 16.15
CA ILE A 527 10.43 7.51 16.62
C ILE A 527 10.19 6.28 17.50
N GLU A 528 10.83 5.15 17.18
CA GLU A 528 10.73 3.93 17.97
C GLU A 528 11.36 4.12 19.35
N LYS A 529 12.50 4.82 19.43
CA LYS A 529 13.17 5.10 20.71
C LYS A 529 12.32 6.00 21.60
N LEU A 530 11.73 7.05 21.03
CA LEU A 530 10.84 7.96 21.76
C LEU A 530 9.57 7.25 22.24
N ALA A 531 8.94 6.46 21.37
CA ALA A 531 7.75 5.69 21.74
C ALA A 531 8.07 4.68 22.86
N LYS A 532 9.25 4.03 22.81
CA LYS A 532 9.69 3.07 23.83
C LYS A 532 9.87 3.71 25.21
N GLU A 533 10.29 4.97 25.27
CA GLU A 533 10.56 5.68 26.53
C GLU A 533 9.30 5.85 27.38
N VAL A 534 8.15 6.07 26.74
CA VAL A 534 6.87 6.30 27.43
C VAL A 534 5.96 5.07 27.46
N GLY A 535 6.03 4.17 26.47
CA GLY A 535 5.21 2.95 26.40
C GLY A 535 3.69 3.15 26.24
N THR A 536 3.23 4.40 26.27
CA THR A 536 1.82 4.79 26.10
C THR A 536 1.73 6.19 25.49
N SER A 537 0.63 6.49 24.82
CA SER A 537 0.27 7.85 24.42
C SER A 537 -0.23 8.71 25.59
N TYR A 538 -0.49 8.12 26.76
CA TYR A 538 -1.03 8.80 27.95
C TYR A 538 -2.30 9.63 27.65
N GLY A 539 -3.18 9.06 26.83
CA GLY A 539 -4.43 9.71 26.40
C GLY A 539 -4.28 10.76 25.28
N CYS A 540 -3.07 10.94 24.74
CA CYS A 540 -2.83 11.76 23.56
C CYS A 540 -3.26 11.04 22.28
N TYR A 541 -4.11 11.64 21.47
CA TYR A 541 -4.51 11.11 20.16
C TYR A 541 -4.09 12.08 19.07
N PHE A 542 -3.44 11.56 18.03
CA PHE A 542 -3.04 12.32 16.86
C PHE A 542 -3.78 11.82 15.63
N VAL A 543 -4.76 12.59 15.14
CA VAL A 543 -5.45 12.30 13.87
C VAL A 543 -4.68 12.97 12.74
N PRO A 544 -4.00 12.24 11.83
CA PRO A 544 -3.12 12.85 10.84
C PRO A 544 -3.85 13.14 9.51
N ALA A 545 -5.02 13.77 9.58
CA ALA A 545 -5.86 14.09 8.41
C ALA A 545 -5.35 15.31 7.62
N PHE A 546 -4.08 15.29 7.18
CA PHE A 546 -3.44 16.44 6.52
C PHE A 546 -4.11 16.85 5.20
N SER A 547 -4.72 15.90 4.50
CA SER A 547 -5.42 16.09 3.22
C SER A 547 -6.90 15.68 3.31
N GLY A 548 -7.47 15.68 4.51
CA GLY A 548 -8.78 15.08 4.79
C GLY A 548 -8.67 13.61 5.21
N LEU A 549 -9.82 13.00 5.48
CA LEU A 549 -9.94 11.57 5.77
C LEU A 549 -10.45 10.81 4.54
N TYR A 550 -9.85 9.67 4.25
CA TYR A 550 -10.26 8.77 3.16
C TYR A 550 -11.27 7.74 3.68
N ALA A 551 -11.37 6.58 3.04
CA ALA A 551 -12.16 5.47 3.54
C ALA A 551 -11.82 5.19 5.03
N PRO A 552 -12.82 4.89 5.88
CA PRO A 552 -14.26 4.79 5.57
C PRO A 552 -15.03 6.13 5.62
N TYR A 553 -14.40 7.26 5.95
CA TYR A 553 -15.10 8.52 6.26
C TYR A 553 -15.33 9.44 5.07
N TRP A 554 -14.40 9.51 4.11
CA TRP A 554 -14.45 10.39 2.93
C TRP A 554 -14.77 11.86 3.27
N GLU A 555 -14.07 12.42 4.26
CA GLU A 555 -14.32 13.76 4.77
C GLU A 555 -13.18 14.73 4.37
N PRO A 556 -13.33 15.47 3.24
CA PRO A 556 -12.29 16.37 2.75
C PRO A 556 -12.08 17.61 3.64
N SER A 557 -13.08 17.98 4.46
CA SER A 557 -12.97 19.12 5.38
C SER A 557 -12.13 18.80 6.62
N ALA A 558 -11.83 17.51 6.88
CA ALA A 558 -11.07 17.11 8.05
C ALA A 558 -9.63 17.65 8.01
N ARG A 559 -9.07 17.99 9.17
CA ARG A 559 -7.68 18.43 9.30
C ARG A 559 -6.93 17.70 10.41
N GLY A 560 -5.60 17.70 10.32
CA GLY A 560 -4.76 17.07 11.33
C GLY A 560 -4.97 17.70 12.71
N ILE A 561 -5.24 16.90 13.74
CA ILE A 561 -5.40 17.38 15.13
C ILE A 561 -4.61 16.52 16.10
N ILE A 562 -4.08 17.15 17.16
CA ILE A 562 -3.53 16.46 18.33
C ILE A 562 -4.41 16.86 19.52
N CYS A 563 -4.99 15.88 20.22
CA CYS A 563 -5.92 16.12 21.32
C CYS A 563 -5.61 15.22 22.52
N GLY A 564 -6.23 15.52 23.68
CA GLY A 564 -5.95 14.81 24.94
C GLY A 564 -4.63 15.23 25.61
N LEU A 565 -4.13 16.43 25.30
CA LEU A 565 -2.91 16.96 25.89
C LEU A 565 -3.12 17.34 27.36
N THR A 566 -2.17 16.97 28.21
CA THR A 566 -2.07 17.39 29.62
C THR A 566 -0.69 18.02 29.87
N GLN A 567 -0.47 18.59 31.06
CA GLN A 567 0.86 19.12 31.46
C GLN A 567 1.97 18.05 31.48
N PHE A 568 1.61 16.76 31.48
CA PHE A 568 2.56 15.64 31.43
C PHE A 568 2.89 15.20 30.00
N THR A 569 2.12 15.65 29.00
CA THR A 569 2.33 15.28 27.61
C THR A 569 3.62 15.92 27.08
N ASN A 570 4.42 15.12 26.39
CA ASN A 570 5.70 15.54 25.82
C ASN A 570 5.88 14.95 24.41
N LYS A 571 7.00 15.26 23.76
CA LYS A 571 7.29 14.79 22.39
C LYS A 571 7.27 13.27 22.23
N CYS A 572 7.61 12.51 23.28
CA CYS A 572 7.63 11.05 23.25
C CYS A 572 6.20 10.47 23.17
N HIS A 573 5.26 11.08 23.90
CA HIS A 573 3.83 10.74 23.81
C HIS A 573 3.24 11.06 22.42
N ILE A 574 3.64 12.17 21.80
CA ILE A 574 3.19 12.54 20.45
C ILE A 574 3.75 11.55 19.41
N ALA A 575 5.03 11.17 19.54
CA ALA A 575 5.65 10.15 18.70
C ALA A 575 4.93 8.80 18.82
N PHE A 576 4.56 8.39 20.04
CA PHE A 576 3.76 7.19 20.28
C PHE A 576 2.37 7.29 19.64
N ALA A 577 1.66 8.40 19.88
CA ALA A 577 0.33 8.64 19.32
C ALA A 577 0.32 8.63 17.78
N ALA A 578 1.41 9.06 17.14
CA ALA A 578 1.56 9.01 15.69
C ALA A 578 1.65 7.56 15.16
N LEU A 579 2.36 6.66 15.85
CA LEU A 579 2.38 5.23 15.51
C LEU A 579 1.01 4.58 15.77
N GLU A 580 0.38 4.91 16.90
CA GLU A 580 -0.95 4.42 17.28
C GLU A 580 -2.02 4.85 16.25
N ALA A 581 -1.93 6.07 15.73
CA ALA A 581 -2.82 6.58 14.69
C ALA A 581 -2.77 5.78 13.37
N VAL A 582 -1.59 5.29 12.98
CA VAL A 582 -1.46 4.39 11.82
C VAL A 582 -2.17 3.06 12.10
N CYS A 583 -2.04 2.55 13.32
CA CYS A 583 -2.69 1.30 13.74
C CYS A 583 -4.21 1.42 13.77
N PHE A 584 -4.74 2.55 14.28
CA PHE A 584 -6.17 2.81 14.29
C PHE A 584 -6.76 2.96 12.88
N GLN A 585 -6.13 3.73 12.00
CA GLN A 585 -6.60 3.86 10.61
C GLN A 585 -6.57 2.51 9.88
N THR A 586 -5.54 1.68 10.14
CA THR A 586 -5.48 0.31 9.62
C THR A 586 -6.65 -0.54 10.12
N ARG A 587 -7.00 -0.41 11.41
CA ARG A 587 -8.17 -1.09 11.99
C ARG A 587 -9.49 -0.63 11.38
N GLU A 588 -9.66 0.66 11.10
CA GLU A 588 -10.88 1.19 10.46
C GLU A 588 -11.12 0.54 9.10
N ILE A 589 -10.06 0.39 8.30
CA ILE A 589 -10.12 -0.28 7.01
C ILE A 589 -10.43 -1.78 7.17
N LEU A 590 -9.78 -2.47 8.11
CA LEU A 590 -10.03 -3.90 8.34
C LEU A 590 -11.44 -4.17 8.89
N ASP A 591 -11.96 -3.32 9.76
CA ASP A 591 -13.35 -3.41 10.24
C ASP A 591 -14.34 -3.25 9.10
N ALA A 592 -14.08 -2.32 8.17
CA ALA A 592 -14.89 -2.16 6.96
C ALA A 592 -14.81 -3.41 6.05
N MET A 593 -13.60 -3.95 5.84
CA MET A 593 -13.40 -5.19 5.06
C MET A 593 -14.13 -6.38 5.68
N ASN A 594 -14.04 -6.57 7.01
CA ASN A 594 -14.72 -7.64 7.72
C ASN A 594 -16.25 -7.56 7.54
N ARG A 595 -16.83 -6.35 7.56
CA ARG A 595 -18.27 -6.14 7.34
C ARG A 595 -18.69 -6.44 5.91
N ASP A 596 -17.89 -6.03 4.93
CA ASP A 596 -18.21 -6.25 3.51
C ASP A 596 -17.98 -7.72 3.08
N CYS A 597 -16.89 -8.35 3.54
CA CYS A 597 -16.56 -9.74 3.21
C CYS A 597 -17.42 -10.76 3.97
N GLY A 598 -17.80 -10.44 5.22
CA GLY A 598 -18.45 -11.38 6.13
C GLY A 598 -17.52 -12.49 6.66
N ILE A 599 -16.21 -12.39 6.41
CA ILE A 599 -15.20 -13.32 6.89
C ILE A 599 -14.27 -12.56 7.84
N PRO A 600 -14.25 -12.90 9.15
CA PRO A 600 -13.35 -12.26 10.09
C PRO A 600 -11.91 -12.67 9.83
N LEU A 601 -11.02 -11.68 9.73
CA LEU A 601 -9.59 -11.88 9.62
C LEU A 601 -9.00 -12.59 10.85
N SER A 602 -8.23 -13.65 10.62
CA SER A 602 -7.58 -14.44 11.68
C SER A 602 -6.19 -13.94 12.04
N HIS A 603 -5.52 -13.26 11.13
CA HIS A 603 -4.22 -12.60 11.31
C HIS A 603 -4.00 -11.61 10.15
N LEU A 604 -3.07 -10.68 10.33
CA LEU A 604 -2.69 -9.71 9.29
C LEU A 604 -1.24 -9.97 8.83
N GLN A 605 -1.04 -10.23 7.54
CA GLN A 605 0.30 -10.21 6.95
C GLN A 605 0.75 -8.77 6.70
N VAL A 606 2.02 -8.45 6.96
CA VAL A 606 2.54 -7.08 6.81
C VAL A 606 3.87 -7.04 6.07
N ASP A 607 4.07 -6.00 5.28
CA ASP A 607 5.33 -5.70 4.60
C ASP A 607 5.56 -4.18 4.46
N GLY A 608 6.71 -3.79 3.92
CA GLY A 608 7.07 -2.39 3.75
C GLY A 608 7.91 -1.80 4.90
N GLY A 609 8.45 -0.61 4.68
CA GLY A 609 9.53 -0.04 5.50
C GLY A 609 9.19 0.17 6.98
N MET A 610 7.94 0.52 7.30
CA MET A 610 7.55 0.74 8.70
C MET A 610 7.49 -0.55 9.53
N THR A 611 7.42 -1.73 8.89
CA THR A 611 7.39 -3.02 9.60
C THR A 611 8.69 -3.33 10.34
N ASN A 612 9.75 -2.56 10.11
CA ASN A 612 10.98 -2.63 10.89
C ASN A 612 10.83 -2.05 12.31
N ASN A 613 9.83 -1.22 12.55
CA ASN A 613 9.52 -0.69 13.87
C ASN A 613 8.73 -1.73 14.68
N LYS A 614 9.36 -2.33 15.70
CA LYS A 614 8.74 -3.41 16.48
C LYS A 614 7.58 -2.91 17.35
N ILE A 615 7.65 -1.66 17.81
CA ILE A 615 6.56 -1.04 18.57
C ILE A 615 5.33 -0.88 17.70
N LEU A 616 5.47 -0.43 16.46
CA LEU A 616 4.36 -0.33 15.51
C LEU A 616 3.71 -1.70 15.27
N MET A 617 4.50 -2.75 15.07
CA MET A 617 3.97 -4.10 14.84
C MET A 617 3.24 -4.66 16.06
N GLN A 618 3.78 -4.46 17.26
CA GLN A 618 3.11 -4.85 18.51
C GLN A 618 1.82 -4.04 18.71
N LEU A 619 1.86 -2.72 18.52
CA LEU A 619 0.68 -1.85 18.60
C LEU A 619 -0.39 -2.27 17.59
N GLN A 620 0.00 -2.66 16.38
CA GLN A 620 -0.94 -3.12 15.38
C GLN A 620 -1.65 -4.41 15.82
N ALA A 621 -0.91 -5.37 16.38
CA ALA A 621 -1.49 -6.61 16.93
C ALA A 621 -2.43 -6.32 18.11
N ASP A 622 -2.02 -5.43 19.02
CA ASP A 622 -2.80 -5.00 20.18
C ASP A 622 -4.12 -4.31 19.76
N ILE A 623 -4.03 -3.34 18.85
CA ILE A 623 -5.18 -2.56 18.39
C ILE A 623 -6.13 -3.40 17.54
N LEU A 624 -5.65 -4.35 16.74
CA LEU A 624 -6.55 -5.25 15.99
C LEU A 624 -7.10 -6.39 16.84
N TYR A 625 -6.42 -6.70 17.95
CA TYR A 625 -6.65 -7.91 18.74
C TYR A 625 -6.60 -9.20 17.89
N ILE A 626 -5.75 -9.20 16.86
CA ILE A 626 -5.40 -10.38 16.08
C ILE A 626 -3.87 -10.40 15.86
N PRO A 627 -3.29 -11.56 15.58
CA PRO A 627 -1.86 -11.69 15.36
C PRO A 627 -1.41 -10.95 14.10
N VAL A 628 -0.24 -10.30 14.18
CA VAL A 628 0.42 -9.67 13.03
C VAL A 628 1.64 -10.50 12.63
N VAL A 629 1.76 -10.81 11.34
CA VAL A 629 2.78 -11.71 10.80
C VAL A 629 3.65 -10.96 9.80
N LYS A 630 4.95 -10.88 10.08
CA LYS A 630 5.95 -10.22 9.24
C LYS A 630 6.91 -11.27 8.66
N PRO A 631 7.08 -11.34 7.33
CA PRO A 631 8.07 -12.22 6.72
C PRO A 631 9.49 -11.75 6.99
N SER A 632 10.42 -12.70 7.14
CA SER A 632 11.85 -12.41 7.31
C SER A 632 12.46 -11.81 6.04
N MET A 633 11.94 -12.20 4.88
CA MET A 633 12.32 -11.66 3.56
C MET A 633 11.34 -10.51 3.22
N PRO A 634 11.80 -9.26 3.17
CA PRO A 634 10.92 -8.09 3.09
C PRO A 634 10.41 -7.76 1.68
N GLU A 635 10.93 -8.40 0.62
CA GLU A 635 10.64 -8.10 -0.78
C GLU A 635 9.44 -8.91 -1.32
N THR A 636 8.32 -8.88 -0.60
CA THR A 636 7.12 -9.67 -0.90
C THR A 636 6.48 -9.29 -2.24
N THR A 637 6.48 -8.00 -2.60
CA THR A 637 5.99 -7.51 -3.88
C THR A 637 6.71 -8.18 -5.06
N ALA A 638 8.05 -8.12 -5.08
CA ALA A 638 8.85 -8.75 -6.10
C ALA A 638 8.73 -10.28 -6.09
N LEU A 639 8.64 -10.89 -4.90
CA LEU A 639 8.43 -12.33 -4.76
C LEU A 639 7.12 -12.76 -5.42
N GLY A 640 6.02 -12.02 -5.24
CA GLY A 640 4.74 -12.35 -5.86
C GLY A 640 4.78 -12.34 -7.39
N ALA A 641 5.49 -11.38 -7.99
CA ALA A 641 5.72 -11.35 -9.43
C ALA A 641 6.60 -12.53 -9.90
N ALA A 642 7.64 -12.88 -9.13
CA ALA A 642 8.47 -14.05 -9.41
C ALA A 642 7.69 -15.37 -9.29
N MET A 643 6.85 -15.51 -8.27
CA MET A 643 5.97 -16.67 -8.08
C MET A 643 5.03 -16.84 -9.28
N ALA A 644 4.37 -15.76 -9.71
CA ALA A 644 3.50 -15.79 -10.87
C ALA A 644 4.26 -16.15 -12.17
N ALA A 645 5.45 -15.60 -12.37
CA ALA A 645 6.26 -15.91 -13.57
C ALA A 645 6.75 -17.36 -13.57
N GLY A 646 7.24 -17.84 -12.43
CA GLY A 646 7.73 -19.21 -12.28
C GLY A 646 6.64 -20.27 -12.40
N ALA A 647 5.40 -19.93 -12.04
CA ALA A 647 4.25 -20.82 -12.09
C ALA A 647 3.55 -20.87 -13.45
N ALA A 648 3.89 -19.96 -14.37
CA ALA A 648 3.24 -19.86 -15.67
C ALA A 648 3.33 -21.16 -16.46
N GLU A 649 2.25 -21.50 -17.16
CA GLU A 649 2.22 -22.65 -18.07
C GLU A 649 3.29 -22.49 -19.16
N GLY A 650 4.10 -23.54 -19.36
CA GLY A 650 5.29 -23.52 -20.23
C GLY A 650 6.59 -23.16 -19.52
N VAL A 651 6.54 -22.57 -18.31
CA VAL A 651 7.72 -22.36 -17.44
C VAL A 651 7.76 -23.43 -16.35
N GLY A 652 6.74 -23.48 -15.48
CA GLY A 652 6.53 -24.56 -14.50
C GLY A 652 7.67 -24.82 -13.50
N VAL A 653 8.43 -23.79 -13.11
CA VAL A 653 9.54 -23.94 -12.15
C VAL A 653 9.13 -23.71 -10.69
N TRP A 654 8.01 -23.00 -10.48
CA TRP A 654 7.46 -22.64 -9.18
C TRP A 654 6.09 -23.29 -8.97
N SER A 655 5.90 -23.97 -7.84
CA SER A 655 4.59 -24.52 -7.45
C SER A 655 3.88 -23.55 -6.51
N LEU A 656 2.60 -23.29 -6.78
CA LEU A 656 1.75 -22.43 -5.95
C LEU A 656 0.81 -23.25 -5.06
N GLU A 657 0.93 -24.58 -5.10
CA GLU A 657 0.15 -25.46 -4.23
C GLU A 657 0.66 -25.30 -2.78
N PRO A 658 -0.23 -25.14 -1.78
CA PRO A 658 0.15 -24.87 -0.40
C PRO A 658 1.16 -25.85 0.19
N GLU A 659 1.12 -27.13 -0.23
CA GLU A 659 2.00 -28.19 0.27
C GLU A 659 3.44 -28.07 -0.24
N ASP A 660 3.63 -27.42 -1.39
CA ASP A 660 4.93 -27.23 -2.03
C ASP A 660 5.59 -25.89 -1.67
N LEU A 661 4.83 -24.98 -1.05
CA LEU A 661 5.35 -23.69 -0.62
C LEU A 661 6.31 -23.89 0.55
N SER A 662 7.58 -23.55 0.33
CA SER A 662 8.58 -23.54 1.40
C SER A 662 8.12 -22.65 2.54
N ALA A 663 8.24 -23.14 3.79
CA ALA A 663 7.93 -22.35 4.97
C ALA A 663 8.78 -21.07 4.97
N VAL A 664 8.15 -19.93 4.69
CA VAL A 664 8.78 -18.62 4.84
C VAL A 664 8.92 -18.36 6.33
N THR A 665 10.13 -18.05 6.79
CA THR A 665 10.35 -17.68 8.19
C THR A 665 9.58 -16.39 8.48
N MET A 666 8.73 -16.42 9.50
CA MET A 666 7.89 -15.29 9.90
C MET A 666 8.20 -14.87 11.34
N GLU A 667 8.29 -13.57 11.60
CA GLU A 667 8.18 -12.98 12.94
C GLU A 667 6.69 -12.74 13.22
N ARG A 668 6.21 -13.19 14.38
CA ARG A 668 4.80 -13.12 14.76
C ARG A 668 4.63 -12.32 16.04
N PHE A 669 3.73 -11.34 15.99
CA PHE A 669 3.37 -10.46 17.10
C PHE A 669 1.98 -10.85 17.58
N GLU A 670 1.90 -11.37 18.81
CA GLU A 670 0.64 -11.71 19.45
C GLU A 670 0.09 -10.51 20.23
N PRO A 671 -1.24 -10.30 20.29
CA PRO A 671 -1.83 -9.25 21.10
C PRO A 671 -1.42 -9.40 22.58
N GLN A 672 -0.91 -8.32 23.17
CA GLN A 672 -0.50 -8.23 24.58
C GLN A 672 -1.53 -7.53 25.46
N ILE A 673 -2.56 -6.93 24.85
CA ILE A 673 -3.71 -6.35 25.54
C ILE A 673 -4.95 -7.25 25.37
N ASN A 674 -5.96 -7.06 26.21
CA ASN A 674 -7.24 -7.75 26.06
C ASN A 674 -8.18 -7.02 25.06
N ALA A 675 -9.24 -7.71 24.64
CA ALA A 675 -10.21 -7.16 23.69
C ALA A 675 -10.88 -5.87 24.20
N GLU A 676 -11.18 -5.78 25.50
CA GLU A 676 -11.84 -4.62 26.10
C GLU A 676 -10.96 -3.36 26.01
N GLU A 677 -9.69 -3.48 26.33
CA GLU A 677 -8.73 -2.38 26.23
C GLU A 677 -8.58 -1.91 24.77
N SER A 678 -8.50 -2.86 23.84
CA SER A 678 -8.45 -2.59 22.41
C SER A 678 -9.67 -1.78 21.94
N GLU A 679 -10.88 -2.18 22.35
CA GLU A 679 -12.13 -1.44 22.07
C GLU A 679 -12.15 -0.05 22.71
N ILE A 680 -11.70 0.09 23.96
CA ILE A 680 -11.68 1.39 24.67
C ILE A 680 -10.79 2.39 23.92
N ARG A 681 -9.57 1.98 23.57
CA ARG A 681 -8.61 2.79 22.81
C ARG A 681 -9.20 3.21 21.46
N TYR A 682 -9.76 2.25 20.73
CA TYR A 682 -10.36 2.52 19.43
C TYR A 682 -11.63 3.39 19.50
N SER A 683 -12.47 3.20 20.52
CA SER A 683 -13.64 4.07 20.74
C SER A 683 -13.25 5.51 21.01
N THR A 684 -12.12 5.74 21.67
CA THR A 684 -11.60 7.07 21.96
C THR A 684 -10.93 7.68 20.73
N TRP A 685 -10.21 6.88 19.94
CA TRP A 685 -9.75 7.28 18.61
C TRP A 685 -10.89 7.80 17.74
N LYS A 686 -12.02 7.06 17.64
CA LYS A 686 -13.19 7.51 16.87
C LYS A 686 -13.73 8.86 17.35
N LYS A 687 -13.70 9.14 18.66
CA LYS A 687 -14.07 10.47 19.18
C LYS A 687 -13.11 11.54 18.69
N ALA A 688 -11.81 11.28 18.66
CA ALA A 688 -10.81 12.21 18.11
C ALA A 688 -11.04 12.46 16.61
N VAL A 689 -11.30 11.41 15.82
CA VAL A 689 -11.63 11.54 14.39
C VAL A 689 -12.85 12.42 14.18
N MET A 690 -13.94 12.22 14.93
CA MET A 690 -15.13 13.07 14.82
C MET A 690 -14.85 14.55 15.13
N LYS A 691 -13.86 14.86 15.97
CA LYS A 691 -13.45 16.24 16.26
C LYS A 691 -12.58 16.87 15.17
N SER A 692 -12.02 16.06 14.27
CA SER A 692 -11.22 16.57 13.16
C SER A 692 -12.07 16.99 11.95
N MET A 693 -13.30 16.48 11.84
CA MET A 693 -14.24 16.73 10.75
C MET A 693 -14.86 18.13 10.81
N GLY A 694 -15.25 18.69 9.66
CA GLY A 694 -15.89 20.01 9.57
C GLY A 694 -14.96 21.18 9.88
N TRP A 695 -13.64 20.95 9.92
CA TRP A 695 -12.66 21.97 10.30
C TRP A 695 -12.52 23.06 9.23
N VAL A 696 -12.52 22.67 7.95
CA VAL A 696 -12.54 23.62 6.84
C VAL A 696 -13.98 23.95 6.49
N THR A 697 -14.40 25.18 6.77
CA THR A 697 -15.66 25.74 6.27
C THR A 697 -15.42 26.29 4.86
N THR A 698 -15.96 25.65 3.83
CA THR A 698 -16.02 26.26 2.49
C THR A 698 -16.82 27.55 2.57
N GLN A 699 -16.17 28.72 2.49
CA GLN A 699 -16.89 29.94 2.14
C GLN A 699 -17.31 29.78 0.67
N SER A 700 -18.61 29.64 0.44
CA SER A 700 -19.21 29.86 -0.86
C SER A 700 -18.85 31.28 -1.31
N SER A 701 -18.07 31.40 -2.37
CA SER A 701 -17.93 32.65 -3.11
C SER A 701 -19.25 32.95 -3.85
N GLU A 702 -20.31 33.19 -3.09
CA GLU A 702 -21.54 33.83 -3.55
C GLU A 702 -21.45 35.32 -3.20
N SER A 703 -20.60 36.04 -3.91
CA SER A 703 -20.69 37.50 -4.02
C SER A 703 -19.98 37.94 -5.30
N GLY A 704 -20.57 37.53 -6.42
CA GLY A 704 -20.20 37.95 -7.76
C GLY A 704 -21.42 37.84 -8.65
N MET A 705 -22.36 38.76 -8.47
CA MET A 705 -23.51 38.99 -9.35
C MET A 705 -23.61 40.49 -9.58
N PRO A 706 -24.05 40.94 -10.76
CA PRO A 706 -23.63 40.61 -12.13
C PRO A 706 -22.53 41.55 -12.66
#